data_AF-I9RQ11-F1
#
_entry.id   AF-I9RQ11-F1
#
_cell.length_a   1.000
_cell.length_b   1.000
_cell.length_c   1.000
_cell.angle_alpha   90.00
_cell.angle_beta   90.00
_cell.angle_gamma   90.00
#
_symmetry.space_group_name_H-M   'P 1'
#
loop_
_entity.id
_entity.type
_entity.pdbx_description
1 polymer ?
#
loop_
_entity_poly.entity_id
_entity_poly.type
_entity_poly.pdbx_seq_one_letter_code
_entity_poly.pdbx_strand_id
1 'polypeptide(L)'
;MKTIEKKGLLRYWSLVFILCTSLSLHASNSSFTSGAGTAEDPFIINTAEELNQMRDHLNAYYKLGADIDLAAWIANNSPEIGWQPIGTLAAPFTGNIDGNGHVIENLWISMNAENVGFFGVIGGDVTIKRLGIVVADGKRITGNSNVGILAGLSTNVGGIKQTFIKEVYVAGNVESKGTLVGGIIGRNNNQNIIITNCYAKGNVFATADGVGGIMGSTYGGCTTLIDKCYALNNIQVDGGGSTGGIMGTASVSDAAIGQMNATISNCVAINKSITVRDATPSRIFAWAKQDKITLMANLAFSGCTINGAPFSSTDINGRNGQDKDADELAMQNTYNGWDFESVWTMGNGAYQLPVLKLISLTLQPVDEYNLGIESDNPFVDLVPKGGELNVVESCGISNNGREDVTDLLQQAIDACSIKKATVVVPKGRYLIRPIFLRSNMRLHLEEGAQLLGSRTIQDYRNAFPEAGAIETSALVFGKNIENVKVTGTGIIDGRGNAPDFQFGNGKGDRPKVLHLVNCRDVVVENVTLQNSAFWTAHFLLCDGVKIKGVKVYSHSNWNNDGLDIDSRNVEIEDCYIDCDDDGICMKSDRGIPVENVIVKNCTIRTNCNAIKLGTAGKAGFKNVSYTDCVIEKASEDNFRKHYEKLTWCGITLQGPSTISGIALESVNGGVLDDVRISNIRMKDVHTAIFLRLGKRDGSPRMSELKNVVISDIKATCVSKVASSIVGVPGGIIDNVFIKNVEITLPGGGTINDANANVPEMINGYPESNMFSTPLPAYGFYVRHANNVKFENVSFKLNGTDARPDYIFDDVTGEEITGLSPVVDGKDFRITLEEGSLKIQPKAGSFINIDVIDISGKTVCSAIDGKNAINGIITISLPERGIFLVSIRTDKGRFVRKVINL
;
A
#
# COMPACT_ATOMS: atom_id res chain seq x y z
N MET A 1 -32.13 -53.88 -25.79
CA MET A 1 -32.63 -53.83 -27.20
C MET A 1 -31.86 -52.74 -27.90
N LYS A 2 -31.07 -52.92 -28.97
CA LYS A 2 -30.59 -54.01 -29.83
C LYS A 2 -29.20 -53.51 -30.32
N THR A 3 -28.08 -54.15 -29.97
CA THR A 3 -27.23 -55.03 -30.85
C THR A 3 -26.91 -54.44 -32.23
N ILE A 4 -25.63 -54.33 -32.63
CA ILE A 4 -24.82 -55.33 -33.41
C ILE A 4 -23.31 -54.97 -33.22
N GLU A 5 -22.48 -55.79 -32.56
CA GLU A 5 -21.55 -56.85 -33.08
C GLU A 5 -20.44 -56.37 -34.05
N LYS A 6 -19.13 -56.38 -33.73
CA LYS A 6 -18.11 -57.47 -33.49
C LYS A 6 -17.30 -57.88 -34.75
N LYS A 7 -15.99 -58.11 -34.52
CA LYS A 7 -14.92 -58.79 -35.31
C LYS A 7 -13.91 -57.80 -35.94
N GLY A 8 -12.59 -58.00 -35.91
CA GLY A 8 -11.73 -59.10 -35.44
C GLY A 8 -10.39 -59.09 -36.20
N LEU A 9 -9.29 -59.32 -35.46
CA LEU A 9 -7.98 -59.89 -35.84
C LEU A 9 -7.19 -59.42 -37.09
N LEU A 10 -5.99 -58.90 -36.81
CA LEU A 10 -4.65 -59.45 -37.13
C LEU A 10 -4.37 -60.06 -38.53
N ARG A 11 -3.33 -59.50 -39.18
CA ARG A 11 -2.09 -60.12 -39.73
C ARG A 11 -1.83 -60.16 -41.26
N TYR A 12 -0.77 -59.40 -41.60
CA TYR A 12 0.38 -59.67 -42.51
C TYR A 12 0.32 -59.40 -44.01
N TRP A 13 1.55 -59.16 -44.51
CA TRP A 13 2.10 -59.05 -45.87
C TRP A 13 2.20 -57.61 -46.42
N SER A 14 3.32 -57.08 -46.92
CA SER A 14 4.73 -57.52 -47.06
C SER A 14 5.58 -56.32 -47.50
N LEU A 15 6.89 -56.39 -47.23
CA LEU A 15 7.95 -55.52 -47.75
C LEU A 15 7.88 -55.27 -49.27
N VAL A 16 8.34 -54.10 -49.74
CA VAL A 16 9.62 -53.95 -50.50
C VAL A 16 9.87 -52.47 -50.89
N PHE A 17 11.12 -52.07 -50.67
CA PHE A 17 11.89 -50.93 -51.19
C PHE A 17 11.48 -50.37 -52.57
N ILE A 18 11.62 -49.04 -52.74
CA ILE A 18 12.41 -48.39 -53.81
C ILE A 18 12.62 -46.90 -53.48
N LEU A 19 13.88 -46.47 -53.61
CA LEU A 19 14.36 -45.09 -53.68
C LEU A 19 13.59 -44.26 -54.71
N CYS A 20 13.28 -43.01 -54.39
CA CYS A 20 13.58 -41.89 -55.29
C CYS A 20 13.52 -40.56 -54.55
N THR A 21 14.59 -39.81 -54.73
CA THR A 21 14.84 -38.44 -54.29
C THR A 21 13.75 -37.47 -54.73
N SER A 22 13.24 -36.68 -53.80
CA SER A 22 12.81 -35.32 -54.08
C SER A 22 13.45 -34.42 -53.03
N LEU A 23 14.44 -33.63 -53.46
CA LEU A 23 14.76 -32.37 -52.83
C LEU A 23 13.45 -31.62 -52.57
N SER A 24 13.07 -31.49 -51.31
CA SER A 24 12.28 -30.35 -50.87
C SER A 24 13.28 -29.33 -50.32
N LEU A 25 13.68 -28.39 -51.19
CA LEU A 25 14.12 -27.08 -50.75
C LEU A 25 13.00 -26.52 -49.84
N HIS A 26 13.24 -26.53 -48.54
CA HIS A 26 12.83 -25.43 -47.69
C HIS A 26 14.11 -24.73 -47.26
N ALA A 27 14.63 -23.90 -48.17
CA ALA A 27 15.34 -22.71 -47.73
C ALA A 27 14.30 -21.82 -47.05
N SER A 28 14.10 -22.00 -45.76
CA SER A 28 13.82 -20.87 -44.89
C SER A 28 15.18 -20.47 -44.31
N ASN A 29 15.87 -19.59 -45.03
CA ASN A 29 16.95 -18.79 -44.47
C ASN A 29 16.41 -18.11 -43.20
N SER A 30 16.67 -18.69 -42.03
CA SER A 30 16.94 -17.87 -40.87
C SER A 30 18.45 -17.94 -40.68
N SER A 31 19.17 -17.37 -41.63
CA SER A 31 20.54 -16.94 -41.38
C SER A 31 20.48 -15.94 -40.23
N PHE A 32 21.49 -15.94 -39.36
CA PHE A 32 21.73 -14.81 -38.47
C PHE A 32 21.53 -13.51 -39.25
N THR A 33 20.74 -12.60 -38.69
CA THR A 33 20.38 -11.35 -39.37
C THR A 33 21.59 -10.45 -39.64
N SER A 34 22.72 -10.68 -38.95
CA SER A 34 24.00 -10.00 -39.15
C SER A 34 25.19 -10.86 -38.68
N GLY A 35 26.36 -10.62 -39.29
CA GLY A 35 27.65 -11.22 -38.93
C GLY A 35 28.04 -12.45 -39.76
N ALA A 36 29.34 -12.71 -39.87
CA ALA A 36 29.92 -13.87 -40.58
C ALA A 36 30.31 -15.03 -39.64
N GLY A 37 30.19 -14.85 -38.33
CA GLY A 37 30.56 -15.85 -37.33
C GLY A 37 32.06 -15.93 -37.06
N THR A 38 32.84 -14.92 -37.45
CA THR A 38 34.30 -14.82 -37.21
C THR A 38 34.61 -13.91 -36.02
N ALA A 39 35.86 -13.91 -35.55
CA ALA A 39 36.27 -13.06 -34.43
C ALA A 39 36.06 -11.55 -34.71
N GLU A 40 36.34 -11.12 -35.94
CA GLU A 40 36.21 -9.74 -36.40
C GLU A 40 34.77 -9.37 -36.75
N ASP A 41 33.94 -10.36 -37.12
CA ASP A 41 32.55 -10.17 -37.54
C ASP A 41 31.65 -11.29 -36.96
N PRO A 42 31.38 -11.28 -35.64
CA PRO A 42 30.60 -12.31 -34.97
C PRO A 42 29.14 -12.29 -35.41
N PHE A 43 28.47 -13.45 -35.37
CA PHE A 43 27.02 -13.52 -35.53
C PHE A 43 26.33 -12.70 -34.44
N ILE A 44 25.41 -11.82 -34.84
CA ILE A 44 24.62 -11.02 -33.90
C ILE A 44 23.33 -11.77 -33.59
N ILE A 45 23.06 -11.98 -32.31
CA ILE A 45 21.87 -12.69 -31.81
C ILE A 45 20.92 -11.68 -31.16
N ASN A 46 19.72 -11.55 -31.74
CA ASN A 46 18.66 -10.66 -31.27
C ASN A 46 17.41 -11.42 -30.82
N THR A 47 17.25 -12.70 -31.19
CA THR A 47 16.07 -13.50 -30.83
C THR A 47 16.41 -14.88 -30.26
N ALA A 48 15.42 -15.51 -29.62
CA ALA A 48 15.53 -16.88 -29.13
C ALA A 48 15.75 -17.91 -30.27
N GLU A 49 15.18 -17.66 -31.46
CA GLU A 49 15.41 -18.48 -32.65
C GLU A 49 16.86 -18.41 -33.13
N GLU A 50 17.45 -17.21 -33.21
CA GLU A 50 18.88 -17.05 -33.55
C GLU A 50 19.79 -17.66 -32.48
N LEU A 51 19.42 -17.55 -31.21
CA LEU A 51 20.14 -18.20 -30.11
C LEU A 51 20.09 -19.73 -30.25
N ASN A 52 18.95 -20.29 -30.66
CA ASN A 52 18.82 -21.73 -30.91
C ASN A 52 19.66 -22.22 -32.10
N GLN A 53 19.85 -21.38 -33.13
CA GLN A 53 20.66 -21.72 -34.31
C GLN A 53 22.15 -21.87 -34.02
N MET A 54 22.64 -21.41 -32.86
CA MET A 54 24.03 -21.64 -32.42
C MET A 54 24.42 -23.13 -32.46
N ARG A 55 23.44 -24.03 -32.33
CA ARG A 55 23.62 -25.50 -32.41
C ARG A 55 24.19 -25.97 -33.74
N ASP A 56 23.95 -25.23 -34.82
CA ASP A 56 24.39 -25.60 -36.16
C ASP A 56 25.80 -25.04 -36.48
N HIS A 57 26.32 -24.16 -35.62
CA HIS A 57 27.57 -23.42 -35.81
C HIS A 57 28.44 -23.40 -34.52
N LEU A 58 28.63 -24.55 -33.89
CA LEU A 58 29.22 -24.68 -32.54
C LEU A 58 30.63 -24.12 -32.35
N ASN A 59 31.36 -23.76 -33.41
CA ASN A 59 32.72 -23.22 -33.38
C ASN A 59 32.80 -21.72 -33.78
N ALA A 60 31.66 -21.07 -34.05
CA ALA A 60 31.61 -19.68 -34.49
C ALA A 60 31.72 -18.66 -33.33
N TYR A 61 31.84 -17.39 -33.70
CA TYR A 61 31.85 -16.26 -32.77
C TYR A 61 30.48 -15.58 -32.75
N TYR A 62 29.99 -15.28 -31.55
CA TYR A 62 28.66 -14.74 -31.30
C TYR A 62 28.72 -13.50 -30.44
N LYS A 63 27.77 -12.60 -30.67
CA LYS A 63 27.55 -11.41 -29.87
C LYS A 63 26.06 -11.18 -29.69
N LEU A 64 25.59 -10.96 -28.46
CA LEU A 64 24.18 -10.57 -28.28
C LEU A 64 23.98 -9.12 -28.73
N GLY A 65 22.90 -8.88 -29.48
CA GLY A 65 22.42 -7.56 -29.88
C GLY A 65 21.21 -7.08 -29.07
N ALA A 66 20.60 -7.97 -28.28
CA ALA A 66 19.48 -7.67 -27.40
C ALA A 66 19.44 -8.63 -26.20
N ASP A 67 18.66 -8.27 -25.18
CA ASP A 67 18.23 -9.21 -24.14
C ASP A 67 17.28 -10.25 -24.74
N ILE A 68 17.41 -11.52 -24.34
CA ILE A 68 16.69 -12.64 -24.95
C ILE A 68 15.77 -13.30 -23.92
N ASP A 69 14.46 -13.13 -24.07
CA ASP A 69 13.44 -13.83 -23.29
C ASP A 69 13.10 -15.20 -23.92
N LEU A 70 13.36 -16.29 -23.19
CA LEU A 70 13.09 -17.65 -23.64
C LEU A 70 11.67 -18.16 -23.35
N ALA A 71 10.84 -17.43 -22.61
CA ALA A 71 9.55 -17.93 -22.12
C ALA A 71 8.63 -18.41 -23.26
N ALA A 72 8.39 -17.53 -24.24
CA ALA A 72 7.53 -17.85 -25.38
C ALA A 72 8.13 -18.95 -26.27
N TRP A 73 9.45 -18.92 -26.47
CA TRP A 73 10.13 -19.93 -27.28
C TRP A 73 10.02 -21.32 -26.65
N ILE A 74 10.31 -21.44 -25.36
CA ILE A 74 10.23 -22.72 -24.64
C ILE A 74 8.78 -23.25 -24.64
N ALA A 75 7.79 -22.39 -24.37
CA ALA A 75 6.39 -22.79 -24.37
C ALA A 75 5.95 -23.38 -25.72
N ASN A 76 6.47 -22.85 -26.82
CA ASN A 76 6.12 -23.29 -28.18
C ASN A 76 6.91 -24.49 -28.68
N ASN A 77 8.16 -24.68 -28.22
CA ASN A 77 9.07 -25.67 -28.80
C ASN A 77 9.35 -26.86 -27.88
N SER A 78 9.42 -26.66 -26.57
CA SER A 78 9.84 -27.70 -25.60
C SER A 78 9.17 -27.53 -24.22
N PRO A 79 7.82 -27.48 -24.12
CA PRO A 79 7.13 -27.15 -22.88
C PRO A 79 7.29 -28.18 -21.75
N GLU A 80 7.72 -29.40 -22.05
CA GLU A 80 7.89 -30.48 -21.06
C GLU A 80 9.26 -30.50 -20.41
N ILE A 81 10.31 -30.12 -21.15
CA ILE A 81 11.71 -30.28 -20.73
C ILE A 81 12.49 -28.97 -20.67
N GLY A 82 11.95 -27.89 -21.21
CA GLY A 82 12.57 -26.57 -21.22
C GLY A 82 13.58 -26.39 -22.36
N TRP A 83 14.59 -25.57 -22.13
CA TRP A 83 15.67 -25.34 -23.09
C TRP A 83 16.53 -26.60 -23.28
N GLN A 84 16.82 -26.94 -24.53
CA GLN A 84 17.74 -28.03 -24.81
C GLN A 84 19.19 -27.54 -24.64
N PRO A 85 20.09 -28.22 -23.91
CA PRO A 85 21.47 -27.75 -23.75
C PRO A 85 22.22 -27.61 -25.10
N ILE A 86 22.98 -26.54 -25.31
CA ILE A 86 23.84 -26.36 -26.51
C ILE A 86 25.14 -27.13 -26.34
N GLY A 87 25.52 -27.90 -27.36
CA GLY A 87 26.73 -28.72 -27.34
C GLY A 87 26.54 -30.03 -26.56
N THR A 88 27.20 -31.07 -27.06
CA THR A 88 27.17 -32.43 -26.49
C THR A 88 28.59 -32.95 -26.29
N LEU A 89 28.76 -34.09 -25.62
CA LEU A 89 30.08 -34.72 -25.50
C LEU A 89 30.71 -35.04 -26.87
N ALA A 90 29.91 -35.41 -27.86
CA ALA A 90 30.38 -35.74 -29.21
C ALA A 90 30.67 -34.49 -30.06
N ALA A 91 29.95 -33.40 -29.80
CA ALA A 91 30.09 -32.12 -30.50
C ALA A 91 29.95 -30.98 -29.48
N PRO A 92 31.03 -30.65 -28.75
CA PRO A 92 31.00 -29.59 -27.76
C PRO A 92 30.92 -28.21 -28.43
N PHE A 93 30.37 -27.23 -27.72
CA PHE A 93 30.50 -25.84 -28.12
C PHE A 93 31.96 -25.39 -27.95
N THR A 94 32.60 -25.01 -29.06
CA THR A 94 34.00 -24.61 -29.17
C THR A 94 34.17 -23.18 -29.68
N GLY A 95 33.05 -22.47 -29.84
CA GLY A 95 32.99 -21.09 -30.29
C GLY A 95 33.21 -20.08 -29.17
N ASN A 96 32.86 -18.82 -29.43
CA ASN A 96 32.99 -17.73 -28.47
C ASN A 96 31.68 -16.94 -28.40
N ILE A 97 31.29 -16.49 -27.21
CA ILE A 97 30.10 -15.65 -27.03
C ILE A 97 30.41 -14.44 -26.14
N ASP A 98 30.05 -13.27 -26.66
CA ASP A 98 30.08 -12.00 -25.95
C ASP A 98 28.64 -11.54 -25.73
N GLY A 99 28.19 -11.59 -24.48
CA GLY A 99 26.86 -11.10 -24.13
C GLY A 99 26.70 -9.60 -24.35
N ASN A 100 27.79 -8.84 -24.53
CA ASN A 100 27.77 -7.41 -24.83
C ASN A 100 26.93 -6.59 -23.83
N GLY A 101 26.77 -7.08 -22.59
CA GLY A 101 25.96 -6.44 -21.56
C GLY A 101 24.50 -6.88 -21.51
N HIS A 102 24.10 -7.85 -22.32
CA HIS A 102 22.75 -8.38 -22.40
C HIS A 102 22.53 -9.64 -21.56
N VAL A 103 21.26 -9.94 -21.33
CA VAL A 103 20.78 -11.02 -20.46
C VAL A 103 19.93 -12.01 -21.26
N ILE A 104 20.12 -13.31 -21.00
CA ILE A 104 19.20 -14.38 -21.43
C ILE A 104 18.32 -14.73 -20.23
N GLU A 105 17.02 -14.51 -20.33
CA GLU A 105 16.06 -14.68 -19.23
C GLU A 105 15.03 -15.78 -19.49
N ASN A 106 14.34 -16.19 -18.42
CA ASN A 106 13.33 -17.24 -18.40
C ASN A 106 13.83 -18.61 -18.87
N LEU A 107 15.12 -18.89 -18.68
CA LEU A 107 15.70 -20.20 -18.93
C LEU A 107 15.15 -21.22 -17.92
N TRP A 108 14.80 -22.43 -18.34
CA TRP A 108 14.68 -23.56 -17.43
C TRP A 108 14.93 -24.86 -18.18
N ILE A 109 15.38 -25.90 -17.47
CA ILE A 109 15.69 -27.20 -18.05
C ILE A 109 15.29 -28.26 -17.04
N SER A 110 14.53 -29.26 -17.45
CA SER A 110 14.18 -30.41 -16.61
C SER A 110 14.42 -31.69 -17.36
N MET A 111 15.61 -32.28 -17.17
CA MET A 111 16.04 -33.44 -17.93
C MET A 111 16.66 -34.50 -17.02
N ASN A 112 16.40 -35.77 -17.32
CA ASN A 112 17.08 -36.91 -16.70
C ASN A 112 18.36 -37.26 -17.48
N ALA A 113 19.32 -36.32 -17.53
CA ALA A 113 20.51 -36.40 -18.37
C ALA A 113 21.76 -35.87 -17.65
N GLU A 114 22.94 -36.29 -18.12
CA GLU A 114 24.22 -35.69 -17.71
C GLU A 114 24.56 -34.48 -18.59
N ASN A 115 25.39 -33.58 -18.06
CA ASN A 115 25.90 -32.39 -18.76
C ASN A 115 24.75 -31.44 -19.12
N VAL A 116 24.16 -30.83 -18.09
CA VAL A 116 22.98 -29.98 -18.20
C VAL A 116 23.30 -28.54 -17.81
N GLY A 117 22.94 -27.62 -18.70
CA GLY A 117 23.09 -26.18 -18.55
C GLY A 117 22.65 -25.47 -19.82
N PHE A 118 22.75 -24.14 -19.87
CA PHE A 118 22.54 -23.41 -21.13
C PHE A 118 23.40 -24.01 -22.26
N PHE A 119 24.67 -24.27 -21.94
CA PHE A 119 25.50 -25.23 -22.66
C PHE A 119 25.49 -26.58 -21.94
N GLY A 120 25.28 -27.67 -22.67
CA GLY A 120 25.48 -29.01 -22.11
C GLY A 120 26.96 -29.26 -21.93
N VAL A 121 27.72 -29.10 -23.01
CA VAL A 121 29.17 -29.27 -23.04
C VAL A 121 29.84 -28.13 -23.81
N ILE A 122 30.78 -27.46 -23.16
CA ILE A 122 31.74 -26.54 -23.77
C ILE A 122 33.12 -27.20 -23.85
N GLY A 123 33.94 -26.85 -24.84
CA GLY A 123 35.27 -27.42 -25.00
C GLY A 123 36.17 -26.57 -25.88
N GLY A 124 37.44 -26.94 -25.95
CA GLY A 124 38.41 -26.25 -26.79
C GLY A 124 38.83 -24.88 -26.29
N ASP A 125 38.91 -23.91 -27.20
CA ASP A 125 39.27 -22.51 -26.92
C ASP A 125 37.98 -21.66 -26.92
N VAL A 126 37.37 -21.52 -25.74
CA VAL A 126 36.06 -20.90 -25.57
C VAL A 126 36.16 -19.71 -24.62
N THR A 127 35.71 -18.55 -25.10
CA THR A 127 35.49 -17.37 -24.27
C THR A 127 34.00 -17.06 -24.17
N ILE A 128 33.51 -16.98 -22.95
CA ILE A 128 32.16 -16.53 -22.59
C ILE A 128 32.33 -15.28 -21.74
N LYS A 129 31.80 -14.14 -22.19
CA LYS A 129 31.97 -12.89 -21.42
C LYS A 129 30.77 -11.95 -21.47
N ARG A 130 30.65 -11.08 -20.47
CA ARG A 130 29.68 -9.96 -20.40
C ARG A 130 28.23 -10.39 -20.60
N LEU A 131 27.84 -11.48 -19.94
CA LEU A 131 26.56 -12.17 -20.14
C LEU A 131 25.86 -12.40 -18.81
N GLY A 132 24.56 -12.09 -18.76
CA GLY A 132 23.67 -12.55 -17.70
C GLY A 132 22.83 -13.75 -18.15
N ILE A 133 22.65 -14.74 -17.28
CA ILE A 133 21.68 -15.84 -17.51
C ILE A 133 20.76 -15.95 -16.29
N VAL A 134 19.45 -15.83 -16.52
CA VAL A 134 18.42 -15.84 -15.48
C VAL A 134 17.46 -16.99 -15.72
N VAL A 135 17.32 -17.87 -14.72
CA VAL A 135 16.36 -18.96 -14.71
C VAL A 135 14.96 -18.41 -14.45
N ALA A 136 13.95 -18.97 -15.11
CA ALA A 136 12.56 -18.59 -14.92
C ALA A 136 12.09 -18.75 -13.46
N ASP A 137 11.28 -17.79 -13.00
CA ASP A 137 10.65 -17.82 -11.69
C ASP A 137 9.90 -19.15 -11.44
N GLY A 138 10.11 -19.76 -10.27
CA GLY A 138 9.50 -21.04 -9.90
C GLY A 138 10.03 -22.26 -10.67
N LYS A 139 11.04 -22.08 -11.53
CA LYS A 139 11.71 -23.16 -12.28
C LYS A 139 13.15 -23.36 -11.82
N ARG A 140 13.79 -24.41 -12.34
CA ARG A 140 15.16 -24.81 -12.05
C ARG A 140 15.87 -25.33 -13.30
N ILE A 141 17.19 -25.44 -13.23
CA ILE A 141 18.00 -26.25 -14.15
C ILE A 141 18.26 -27.60 -13.46
N THR A 142 17.63 -28.67 -13.92
CA THR A 142 17.70 -30.01 -13.30
C THR A 142 18.33 -31.02 -14.24
N GLY A 143 19.36 -31.72 -13.75
CA GLY A 143 20.06 -32.83 -14.43
C GLY A 143 20.47 -33.96 -13.47
N ASN A 144 21.18 -34.97 -13.95
CA ASN A 144 21.66 -36.13 -13.16
C ASN A 144 23.09 -35.96 -12.64
N SER A 145 23.97 -35.41 -13.46
CA SER A 145 25.36 -35.13 -13.11
C SER A 145 25.95 -34.10 -14.07
N ASN A 146 26.98 -33.36 -13.63
CA ASN A 146 27.56 -32.23 -14.35
C ASN A 146 26.48 -31.19 -14.70
N VAL A 147 25.96 -30.51 -13.68
CA VAL A 147 24.88 -29.52 -13.85
C VAL A 147 25.39 -28.13 -13.49
N GLY A 148 25.16 -27.16 -14.36
CA GLY A 148 25.39 -25.75 -14.06
C GLY A 148 24.51 -24.84 -14.90
N ILE A 149 24.20 -23.63 -14.44
CA ILE A 149 23.30 -22.73 -15.18
C ILE A 149 23.93 -22.33 -16.52
N LEU A 150 25.21 -21.98 -16.51
CA LEU A 150 25.94 -21.66 -17.75
C LEU A 150 26.32 -22.93 -18.50
N ALA A 151 27.06 -23.85 -17.86
CA ALA A 151 27.40 -25.11 -18.50
C ALA A 151 27.46 -26.31 -17.57
N GLY A 152 27.05 -27.47 -18.09
CA GLY A 152 27.19 -28.74 -17.38
C GLY A 152 28.64 -29.19 -17.27
N LEU A 153 29.32 -29.33 -18.41
CA LEU A 153 30.71 -29.80 -18.49
C LEU A 153 31.59 -28.90 -19.36
N SER A 154 32.77 -28.55 -18.86
CA SER A 154 33.89 -28.07 -19.67
C SER A 154 34.84 -29.22 -19.98
N THR A 155 35.11 -29.51 -21.24
CA THR A 155 35.90 -30.67 -21.69
C THR A 155 37.16 -30.26 -22.45
N ASN A 156 38.14 -31.17 -22.54
CA ASN A 156 39.41 -30.98 -23.25
C ASN A 156 39.34 -31.32 -24.75
N VAL A 157 38.13 -31.52 -25.30
CA VAL A 157 37.89 -31.81 -26.72
C VAL A 157 37.93 -30.51 -27.53
N GLY A 158 38.75 -30.49 -28.59
CA GLY A 158 38.95 -29.33 -29.46
C GLY A 158 40.05 -28.35 -29.01
N GLY A 159 40.47 -27.45 -29.90
CA GLY A 159 41.27 -26.24 -29.63
C GLY A 159 42.60 -26.40 -28.85
N ILE A 160 43.06 -25.27 -28.29
CA ILE A 160 44.20 -25.17 -27.35
C ILE A 160 43.81 -25.46 -25.89
N LYS A 161 42.57 -25.94 -25.65
CA LYS A 161 42.08 -26.41 -24.35
C LYS A 161 42.08 -25.31 -23.28
N GLN A 162 41.53 -24.15 -23.63
CA GLN A 162 41.41 -22.97 -22.76
C GLN A 162 39.95 -22.51 -22.67
N THR A 163 39.45 -22.37 -21.44
CA THR A 163 38.13 -21.81 -21.17
C THR A 163 38.25 -20.54 -20.36
N PHE A 164 37.71 -19.45 -20.88
CA PHE A 164 37.65 -18.16 -20.20
C PHE A 164 36.18 -17.77 -19.96
N ILE A 165 35.79 -17.61 -18.71
CA ILE A 165 34.47 -17.12 -18.32
C ILE A 165 34.70 -15.83 -17.54
N LYS A 166 34.28 -14.69 -18.11
CA LYS A 166 34.64 -13.36 -17.58
C LYS A 166 33.46 -12.42 -17.54
N GLU A 167 33.22 -11.75 -16.42
CA GLU A 167 32.13 -10.77 -16.33
C GLU A 167 30.78 -11.43 -16.65
N VAL A 168 30.52 -12.58 -16.01
CA VAL A 168 29.30 -13.37 -16.20
C VAL A 168 28.57 -13.47 -14.87
N TYR A 169 27.25 -13.32 -14.91
CA TYR A 169 26.42 -13.72 -13.78
C TYR A 169 25.37 -14.74 -14.17
N VAL A 170 25.05 -15.60 -13.20
CA VAL A 170 23.94 -16.54 -13.31
C VAL A 170 23.00 -16.35 -12.12
N ALA A 171 21.70 -16.46 -12.35
CA ALA A 171 20.70 -16.30 -11.32
C ALA A 171 19.59 -17.34 -11.43
N GLY A 172 19.27 -17.98 -10.31
CA GLY A 172 18.18 -18.92 -10.15
C GLY A 172 18.64 -20.31 -9.70
N ASN A 173 17.69 -21.22 -9.61
CA ASN A 173 17.90 -22.51 -8.94
C ASN A 173 18.52 -23.56 -9.89
N VAL A 174 19.46 -24.36 -9.38
CA VAL A 174 20.11 -25.47 -10.10
C VAL A 174 20.13 -26.73 -9.25
N GLU A 175 19.90 -27.89 -9.87
CA GLU A 175 19.77 -29.17 -9.20
C GLU A 175 20.48 -30.30 -9.95
N SER A 176 21.30 -31.07 -9.23
CA SER A 176 21.76 -32.39 -9.67
C SER A 176 21.09 -33.48 -8.84
N LYS A 177 20.41 -34.42 -9.52
CA LYS A 177 19.87 -35.64 -8.91
C LYS A 177 20.95 -36.69 -8.57
N GLY A 178 22.21 -36.38 -8.85
CA GLY A 178 23.39 -37.16 -8.50
C GLY A 178 24.51 -36.26 -8.01
N THR A 179 25.64 -36.26 -8.72
CA THR A 179 26.89 -35.57 -8.33
C THR A 179 27.14 -34.33 -9.19
N LEU A 180 28.13 -33.51 -8.82
CA LEU A 180 28.77 -32.49 -9.68
C LEU A 180 27.82 -31.38 -10.13
N VAL A 181 27.53 -30.44 -9.22
CA VAL A 181 26.71 -29.26 -9.51
C VAL A 181 27.43 -27.98 -9.10
N GLY A 182 27.37 -26.97 -9.98
CA GLY A 182 27.87 -25.63 -9.72
C GLY A 182 26.86 -24.59 -10.20
N GLY A 183 26.84 -23.39 -9.59
CA GLY A 183 26.00 -22.31 -10.12
C GLY A 183 26.36 -21.96 -11.57
N ILE A 184 27.64 -21.78 -11.87
CA ILE A 184 28.12 -21.48 -13.24
C ILE A 184 28.47 -22.78 -13.99
N ILE A 185 29.40 -23.59 -13.46
CA ILE A 185 29.91 -24.80 -14.11
C ILE A 185 29.70 -26.05 -13.23
N GLY A 186 29.10 -27.10 -13.77
CA GLY A 186 29.00 -28.39 -13.06
C GLY A 186 30.36 -29.04 -12.83
N ARG A 187 31.09 -29.33 -13.93
CA ARG A 187 32.42 -29.95 -13.89
C ARG A 187 33.38 -29.36 -14.92
N ASN A 188 34.64 -29.21 -14.55
CA ASN A 188 35.75 -28.97 -15.47
C ASN A 188 36.62 -30.22 -15.66
N ASN A 189 36.85 -30.59 -16.91
CA ASN A 189 37.86 -31.53 -17.38
C ASN A 189 38.78 -30.89 -18.44
N ASN A 190 38.61 -29.60 -18.74
CA ASN A 190 39.45 -28.89 -19.69
C ASN A 190 40.82 -28.59 -19.07
N GLN A 191 41.86 -28.48 -19.90
CA GLN A 191 43.23 -28.33 -19.44
C GLN A 191 43.45 -27.01 -18.72
N ASN A 192 42.82 -25.92 -19.18
CA ASN A 192 42.87 -24.62 -18.52
C ASN A 192 41.47 -24.03 -18.43
N ILE A 193 41.04 -23.65 -17.23
CA ILE A 193 39.80 -22.89 -17.02
C ILE A 193 40.07 -21.69 -16.10
N ILE A 194 39.61 -20.52 -16.51
CA ILE A 194 39.69 -19.28 -15.74
C ILE A 194 38.30 -18.67 -15.66
N ILE A 195 37.77 -18.56 -14.44
CA ILE A 195 36.52 -17.88 -14.11
C ILE A 195 36.88 -16.62 -13.33
N THR A 196 36.65 -15.45 -13.91
CA THR A 196 37.05 -14.17 -13.30
C THR A 196 35.95 -13.14 -13.35
N ASN A 197 35.80 -12.36 -12.28
CA ASN A 197 34.79 -11.31 -12.19
C ASN A 197 33.37 -11.85 -12.44
N CYS A 198 32.98 -12.92 -11.77
CA CYS A 198 31.70 -13.58 -12.00
C CYS A 198 30.93 -13.75 -10.69
N TYR A 199 29.61 -13.89 -10.78
CA TYR A 199 28.83 -14.23 -9.59
C TYR A 199 27.65 -15.16 -9.88
N ALA A 200 27.21 -15.85 -8.83
CA ALA A 200 26.06 -16.75 -8.88
C ALA A 200 25.08 -16.44 -7.76
N LYS A 201 23.77 -16.45 -8.08
CA LYS A 201 22.64 -16.29 -7.15
C LYS A 201 21.61 -17.40 -7.37
N GLY A 202 20.90 -17.80 -6.31
CA GLY A 202 19.84 -18.82 -6.33
C GLY A 202 20.28 -20.14 -5.68
N ASN A 203 19.36 -21.07 -5.41
CA ASN A 203 19.68 -22.25 -4.61
C ASN A 203 20.34 -23.36 -5.44
N VAL A 204 21.32 -24.05 -4.84
CA VAL A 204 22.01 -25.21 -5.41
C VAL A 204 21.58 -26.46 -4.64
N PHE A 205 20.97 -27.41 -5.36
CA PHE A 205 20.50 -28.67 -4.81
C PHE A 205 21.32 -29.85 -5.35
N ALA A 206 21.68 -30.78 -4.48
CA ALA A 206 22.35 -32.02 -4.88
C ALA A 206 21.92 -33.20 -4.01
N THR A 207 22.05 -34.41 -4.54
CA THR A 207 21.87 -35.65 -3.76
C THR A 207 23.21 -36.31 -3.39
N ALA A 208 24.34 -35.87 -3.96
CA ALA A 208 25.66 -36.45 -3.73
C ALA A 208 26.82 -35.43 -3.90
N ASP A 209 28.04 -35.94 -4.08
CA ASP A 209 29.33 -35.23 -4.05
C ASP A 209 29.58 -34.15 -5.12
N GLY A 210 30.47 -33.20 -4.79
CA GLY A 210 31.08 -32.25 -5.72
C GLY A 210 30.20 -31.04 -6.00
N VAL A 211 29.88 -30.30 -4.95
CA VAL A 211 28.90 -29.21 -4.97
C VAL A 211 29.59 -27.86 -4.73
N GLY A 212 29.29 -26.87 -5.56
CA GLY A 212 29.85 -25.52 -5.48
C GLY A 212 28.86 -24.42 -5.82
N GLY A 213 29.04 -23.21 -5.27
CA GLY A 213 28.26 -22.03 -5.71
C GLY A 213 28.70 -21.51 -7.09
N ILE A 214 29.99 -21.61 -7.42
CA ILE A 214 30.53 -21.24 -8.75
C ILE A 214 30.79 -22.49 -9.60
N MET A 215 31.56 -23.44 -9.07
CA MET A 215 31.96 -24.66 -9.78
C MET A 215 31.79 -25.91 -8.91
N GLY A 216 31.16 -26.96 -9.40
CA GLY A 216 31.03 -28.21 -8.63
C GLY A 216 32.37 -28.92 -8.42
N SER A 217 33.08 -29.19 -9.51
CA SER A 217 34.34 -29.93 -9.47
C SER A 217 35.29 -29.59 -10.62
N THR A 218 36.59 -29.72 -10.37
CA THR A 218 37.61 -29.78 -11.41
C THR A 218 38.37 -31.11 -11.34
N TYR A 219 38.54 -31.77 -12.50
CA TYR A 219 39.16 -33.09 -12.60
C TYR A 219 40.21 -33.18 -13.72
N GLY A 220 41.37 -33.76 -13.39
CA GLY A 220 42.45 -34.01 -14.34
C GLY A 220 43.68 -33.13 -14.10
N GLY A 221 44.71 -33.28 -14.94
CA GLY A 221 45.91 -32.44 -14.93
C GLY A 221 45.62 -31.04 -15.49
N CYS A 222 44.76 -30.30 -14.81
CA CYS A 222 44.23 -29.02 -15.25
C CYS A 222 44.76 -27.86 -14.42
N THR A 223 44.82 -26.68 -15.04
CA THR A 223 44.98 -25.40 -14.37
C THR A 223 43.60 -24.76 -14.21
N THR A 224 43.15 -24.58 -12.97
CA THR A 224 41.85 -23.99 -12.62
C THR A 224 42.06 -22.72 -11.83
N LEU A 225 41.49 -21.60 -12.25
CA LEU A 225 41.48 -20.34 -11.51
C LEU A 225 40.05 -19.84 -11.35
N ILE A 226 39.62 -19.62 -10.11
CA ILE A 226 38.41 -18.85 -9.77
C ILE A 226 38.88 -17.61 -9.02
N ASP A 227 38.75 -16.45 -9.63
CA ASP A 227 39.29 -15.19 -9.09
C ASP A 227 38.27 -14.06 -9.10
N LYS A 228 38.19 -13.28 -8.02
CA LYS A 228 37.27 -12.12 -7.92
C LYS A 228 35.83 -12.48 -8.24
N CYS A 229 35.38 -13.60 -7.69
CA CYS A 229 34.02 -14.10 -7.86
C CYS A 229 33.29 -14.13 -6.52
N TYR A 230 31.95 -14.09 -6.55
CA TYR A 230 31.16 -14.28 -5.35
C TYR A 230 29.95 -15.17 -5.57
N ALA A 231 29.56 -15.92 -4.54
CA ALA A 231 28.39 -16.81 -4.59
C ALA A 231 27.40 -16.45 -3.48
N LEU A 232 26.14 -16.20 -3.85
CA LEU A 232 25.02 -15.97 -2.92
C LEU A 232 24.15 -17.22 -2.71
N ASN A 233 24.51 -18.32 -3.36
CA ASN A 233 23.66 -19.50 -3.41
C ASN A 233 23.46 -20.11 -2.02
N ASN A 234 22.25 -20.47 -1.62
CA ASN A 234 22.10 -21.44 -0.54
C ASN A 234 22.34 -22.83 -1.12
N ILE A 235 23.06 -23.66 -0.36
CA ILE A 235 23.43 -24.99 -0.83
C ILE A 235 22.79 -26.03 0.07
N GLN A 236 22.02 -26.93 -0.54
CA GLN A 236 21.41 -28.06 0.13
C GLN A 236 21.83 -29.37 -0.55
N VAL A 237 22.43 -30.27 0.22
CA VAL A 237 22.89 -31.57 -0.24
C VAL A 237 22.27 -32.67 0.62
N ASP A 238 21.45 -33.49 -0.03
CA ASP A 238 20.69 -34.56 0.60
C ASP A 238 21.47 -35.87 0.79
N GLY A 239 22.73 -35.93 0.34
CA GLY A 239 23.64 -37.04 0.61
C GLY A 239 24.91 -36.60 1.34
N GLY A 240 25.83 -37.54 1.54
CA GLY A 240 27.19 -37.23 1.98
C GLY A 240 28.02 -36.66 0.82
N GLY A 241 28.91 -35.71 1.13
CA GLY A 241 29.93 -35.32 0.15
C GLY A 241 30.65 -34.00 0.33
N SER A 242 31.65 -33.79 -0.53
CA SER A 242 32.50 -32.59 -0.59
C SER A 242 31.75 -31.41 -1.20
N THR A 243 31.43 -30.44 -0.34
CA THR A 243 30.61 -29.26 -0.67
C THR A 243 31.30 -27.98 -0.21
N GLY A 244 31.59 -27.10 -1.16
CA GLY A 244 32.16 -25.77 -0.91
C GLY A 244 31.22 -24.65 -1.34
N GLY A 245 31.19 -23.52 -0.64
CA GLY A 245 30.38 -22.37 -1.07
C GLY A 245 30.83 -21.76 -2.41
N ILE A 246 32.12 -21.86 -2.77
CA ILE A 246 32.64 -21.48 -4.10
C ILE A 246 32.87 -22.71 -4.99
N MET A 247 33.64 -23.70 -4.51
CA MET A 247 33.94 -24.93 -5.25
C MET A 247 33.96 -26.18 -4.38
N GLY A 248 33.39 -27.28 -4.87
CA GLY A 248 33.31 -28.53 -4.12
C GLY A 248 34.64 -29.29 -4.07
N THR A 249 35.17 -29.69 -5.23
CA THR A 249 36.31 -30.61 -5.29
C THR A 249 37.35 -30.29 -6.35
N ALA A 250 38.59 -30.68 -6.06
CA ALA A 250 39.71 -30.70 -6.99
C ALA A 250 40.36 -32.09 -6.99
N SER A 251 40.23 -32.84 -8.09
CA SER A 251 40.66 -34.25 -8.16
C SER A 251 41.44 -34.57 -9.43
N VAL A 252 42.24 -35.64 -9.40
CA VAL A 252 43.02 -36.12 -10.55
C VAL A 252 43.50 -37.55 -10.27
N SER A 253 43.85 -38.29 -11.33
CA SER A 253 44.56 -39.58 -11.21
C SER A 253 45.96 -39.38 -10.61
N ASP A 254 46.48 -40.36 -9.86
CA ASP A 254 47.80 -40.25 -9.21
C ASP A 254 48.93 -39.90 -10.20
N ALA A 255 48.88 -40.39 -11.44
CA ALA A 255 49.86 -40.12 -12.48
C ALA A 255 49.91 -38.65 -12.96
N ALA A 256 48.84 -37.88 -12.76
CA ALA A 256 48.70 -36.52 -13.29
C ALA A 256 48.67 -35.44 -12.19
N ILE A 257 48.91 -35.80 -10.92
CA ILE A 257 48.87 -34.87 -9.77
C ILE A 257 49.90 -33.74 -9.88
N GLY A 258 51.05 -34.00 -10.49
CA GLY A 258 52.09 -32.98 -10.71
C GLY A 258 51.71 -31.92 -11.75
N GLN A 259 50.68 -32.18 -12.57
CA GLN A 259 50.18 -31.28 -13.61
C GLN A 259 48.98 -30.46 -13.14
N MET A 260 48.39 -30.80 -11.99
CA MET A 260 47.22 -30.13 -11.46
C MET A 260 47.61 -28.86 -10.72
N ASN A 261 46.95 -27.75 -11.05
CA ASN A 261 47.09 -26.48 -10.36
C ASN A 261 45.71 -25.80 -10.22
N ALA A 262 45.09 -25.92 -9.05
CA ALA A 262 43.81 -25.27 -8.77
C ALA A 262 44.02 -24.10 -7.79
N THR A 263 43.39 -22.96 -8.08
CA THR A 263 43.47 -21.74 -7.27
C THR A 263 42.09 -21.11 -7.13
N ILE A 264 41.72 -20.75 -5.89
CA ILE A 264 40.59 -19.85 -5.60
C ILE A 264 41.16 -18.63 -4.89
N SER A 265 40.99 -17.45 -5.50
CA SER A 265 41.54 -16.21 -4.95
C SER A 265 40.58 -15.03 -4.98
N ASN A 266 40.70 -14.15 -4.01
CA ASN A 266 39.92 -12.89 -3.94
C ASN A 266 38.40 -13.11 -4.07
N CYS A 267 37.91 -14.29 -3.70
CA CYS A 267 36.50 -14.65 -3.82
C CYS A 267 35.74 -14.40 -2.52
N VAL A 268 34.43 -14.23 -2.63
CA VAL A 268 33.56 -14.01 -1.48
C VAL A 268 32.43 -15.04 -1.44
N ALA A 269 32.44 -15.92 -0.44
CA ALA A 269 31.34 -16.84 -0.18
C ALA A 269 30.26 -16.15 0.67
N ILE A 270 29.25 -15.60 -0.01
CA ILE A 270 28.14 -14.86 0.59
C ILE A 270 26.97 -15.79 0.96
N ASN A 271 27.09 -17.09 0.68
CA ASN A 271 26.11 -18.13 1.00
C ASN A 271 25.53 -17.94 2.42
N LYS A 272 24.19 -17.89 2.56
CA LYS A 272 23.54 -17.78 3.89
C LYS A 272 23.52 -19.12 4.61
N SER A 273 23.34 -20.21 3.87
CA SER A 273 23.39 -21.55 4.43
C SER A 273 24.07 -22.54 3.48
N ILE A 274 24.84 -23.44 4.09
CA ILE A 274 25.38 -24.62 3.43
C ILE A 274 25.02 -25.82 4.31
N THR A 275 24.09 -26.64 3.82
CA THR A 275 23.52 -27.77 4.54
C THR A 275 23.82 -29.06 3.80
N VAL A 276 24.47 -29.99 4.48
CA VAL A 276 24.83 -31.32 3.97
C VAL A 276 24.47 -32.35 5.03
N ARG A 277 23.67 -33.36 4.66
CA ARG A 277 23.09 -34.32 5.61
C ARG A 277 24.14 -35.13 6.37
N ASP A 278 25.14 -35.67 5.67
CA ASP A 278 26.08 -36.66 6.21
C ASP A 278 27.55 -36.22 6.15
N ALA A 279 27.80 -34.91 6.03
CA ALA A 279 29.15 -34.35 6.00
C ALA A 279 29.20 -32.90 6.51
N THR A 280 30.39 -32.40 6.83
CA THR A 280 30.62 -31.00 7.17
C THR A 280 31.14 -30.25 5.94
N PRO A 281 30.37 -29.30 5.38
CA PRO A 281 30.82 -28.50 4.24
C PRO A 281 31.85 -27.43 4.65
N SER A 282 32.32 -26.66 3.67
CA SER A 282 33.18 -25.49 3.89
C SER A 282 32.69 -24.29 3.08
N ARG A 283 32.91 -23.06 3.57
CA ARG A 283 32.39 -21.87 2.87
C ARG A 283 33.10 -21.55 1.56
N ILE A 284 34.40 -21.85 1.43
CA ILE A 284 35.14 -21.63 0.17
C ILE A 284 35.28 -22.95 -0.60
N PHE A 285 35.90 -23.95 0.03
CA PHE A 285 36.35 -25.16 -0.66
C PHE A 285 36.37 -26.40 0.25
N ALA A 286 35.88 -27.55 -0.22
CA ALA A 286 35.79 -28.75 0.62
C ALA A 286 36.98 -29.70 0.54
N TRP A 287 37.35 -30.22 -0.65
CA TRP A 287 38.33 -31.30 -0.74
C TRP A 287 39.20 -31.30 -2.00
N ALA A 288 40.51 -31.47 -1.82
CA ALA A 288 41.49 -31.63 -2.90
C ALA A 288 42.31 -32.92 -2.74
N LYS A 289 42.62 -33.58 -3.85
CA LYS A 289 43.56 -34.70 -3.90
C LYS A 289 44.97 -34.21 -3.53
N GLN A 290 45.58 -34.83 -2.51
CA GLN A 290 46.92 -34.47 -1.98
C GLN A 290 47.08 -32.96 -1.69
N ASP A 291 46.00 -32.31 -1.26
CA ASP A 291 45.96 -30.87 -0.97
C ASP A 291 46.46 -29.97 -2.12
N LYS A 292 46.29 -30.42 -3.38
CA LYS A 292 46.61 -29.63 -4.59
C LYS A 292 45.59 -28.53 -4.86
N ILE A 293 45.52 -27.57 -3.95
CA ILE A 293 44.69 -26.38 -4.05
C ILE A 293 45.43 -25.19 -3.41
N THR A 294 45.38 -24.03 -4.06
CA THR A 294 45.83 -22.75 -3.50
C THR A 294 44.60 -21.92 -3.16
N LEU A 295 44.48 -21.51 -1.90
CA LEU A 295 43.43 -20.61 -1.43
C LEU A 295 44.09 -19.31 -0.97
N MET A 296 43.64 -18.17 -1.50
CA MET A 296 44.29 -16.89 -1.22
C MET A 296 43.28 -15.75 -1.13
N ALA A 297 43.32 -14.98 -0.04
CA ALA A 297 42.55 -13.75 0.08
C ALA A 297 41.02 -13.92 -0.10
N ASN A 298 40.45 -15.03 0.39
CA ASN A 298 39.02 -15.30 0.29
C ASN A 298 38.26 -14.86 1.55
N LEU A 299 37.08 -14.28 1.31
CA LEU A 299 36.19 -13.76 2.34
C LEU A 299 34.91 -14.60 2.38
N ALA A 300 34.17 -14.52 3.49
CA ALA A 300 32.90 -15.19 3.62
C ALA A 300 31.94 -14.43 4.55
N PHE A 301 30.64 -14.54 4.28
CA PHE A 301 29.63 -13.91 5.10
C PHE A 301 29.60 -14.51 6.50
N SER A 302 29.73 -13.65 7.51
CA SER A 302 29.75 -14.06 8.93
C SER A 302 28.41 -14.60 9.41
N GLY A 303 27.31 -14.24 8.74
CA GLY A 303 25.98 -14.80 9.00
C GLY A 303 25.71 -16.16 8.35
N CYS A 304 26.69 -16.76 7.65
CA CYS A 304 26.56 -18.09 7.06
C CYS A 304 26.36 -19.16 8.15
N THR A 305 25.36 -20.02 7.98
CA THR A 305 25.18 -21.22 8.78
C THR A 305 25.72 -22.46 8.07
N ILE A 306 26.38 -23.35 8.80
CA ILE A 306 26.80 -24.68 8.33
C ILE A 306 25.97 -25.72 9.06
N ASN A 307 25.20 -26.52 8.31
CA ASN A 307 24.30 -27.54 8.85
C ASN A 307 23.38 -26.99 9.96
N GLY A 308 22.88 -25.76 9.77
CA GLY A 308 22.01 -25.06 10.72
C GLY A 308 22.70 -24.42 11.92
N ALA A 309 24.02 -24.56 12.08
CA ALA A 309 24.79 -23.92 13.14
C ALA A 309 25.52 -22.67 12.64
N PRO A 310 25.60 -21.58 13.44
CA PRO A 310 26.47 -20.45 13.14
C PRO A 310 27.92 -20.91 12.97
N PHE A 311 28.65 -20.29 12.04
CA PHE A 311 30.04 -20.63 11.77
C PHE A 311 30.87 -19.36 11.62
N SER A 312 32.11 -19.39 12.11
CA SER A 312 33.05 -18.28 12.00
C SER A 312 34.44 -18.75 11.58
N SER A 313 35.19 -17.88 10.92
CA SER A 313 36.59 -18.13 10.59
C SER A 313 37.33 -16.82 10.34
N THR A 314 38.57 -16.76 10.79
CA THR A 314 39.47 -15.62 10.58
C THR A 314 40.54 -15.90 9.51
N ASP A 315 40.56 -17.10 8.94
CA ASP A 315 41.60 -17.54 8.01
C ASP A 315 41.22 -17.20 6.56
N ILE A 316 41.78 -16.10 6.07
CA ILE A 316 41.57 -15.59 4.71
C ILE A 316 42.12 -16.54 3.62
N ASN A 317 43.04 -17.44 3.98
CA ASN A 317 43.64 -18.44 3.07
C ASN A 317 43.14 -19.86 3.39
N GLY A 318 42.14 -19.98 4.26
CA GLY A 318 41.57 -21.25 4.69
C GLY A 318 40.38 -21.68 3.84
N ARG A 319 39.95 -22.93 4.04
CA ARG A 319 38.77 -23.53 3.37
C ARG A 319 37.45 -22.80 3.67
N ASN A 320 37.42 -21.93 4.67
CA ASN A 320 36.22 -21.21 5.10
C ASN A 320 36.28 -19.69 4.90
N GLY A 321 37.41 -19.13 4.47
CA GLY A 321 37.58 -17.69 4.26
C GLY A 321 37.43 -16.86 5.53
N GLN A 322 37.87 -15.60 5.48
CA GLN A 322 37.74 -14.68 6.60
C GLN A 322 36.32 -14.08 6.67
N ASP A 323 35.77 -14.00 7.87
CA ASP A 323 34.47 -13.38 8.14
C ASP A 323 34.39 -11.92 7.71
N LYS A 324 33.26 -11.60 7.07
CA LYS A 324 32.78 -10.25 6.81
C LYS A 324 31.28 -10.19 7.12
N ASP A 325 30.87 -9.22 7.92
CA ASP A 325 29.45 -8.98 8.14
C ASP A 325 28.78 -8.29 6.94
N ALA A 326 27.47 -8.08 7.04
CA ALA A 326 26.70 -7.51 5.95
C ALA A 326 27.14 -6.07 5.63
N ASP A 327 27.48 -5.29 6.64
CA ASP A 327 27.89 -3.89 6.50
C ASP A 327 29.30 -3.80 5.90
N GLU A 328 30.20 -4.72 6.24
CA GLU A 328 31.52 -4.81 5.63
C GLU A 328 31.43 -5.23 4.17
N LEU A 329 30.65 -6.27 3.85
CA LEU A 329 30.41 -6.71 2.46
C LEU A 329 29.72 -5.61 1.63
N ALA A 330 29.06 -4.67 2.28
CA ALA A 330 28.47 -3.51 1.66
C ALA A 330 29.47 -2.41 1.22
N MET A 331 30.75 -2.54 1.58
CA MET A 331 31.75 -1.52 1.31
C MET A 331 32.66 -1.91 0.15
N GLN A 332 32.85 -1.01 -0.81
CA GLN A 332 33.75 -1.21 -1.95
C GLN A 332 35.19 -1.61 -1.50
N ASN A 333 35.66 -1.08 -0.37
CA ASN A 333 37.00 -1.36 0.16
C ASN A 333 37.19 -2.80 0.66
N THR A 334 36.12 -3.57 0.86
CA THR A 334 36.17 -4.99 1.21
C THR A 334 36.68 -5.84 0.05
N TYR A 335 36.44 -5.40 -1.18
CA TYR A 335 36.78 -6.10 -2.41
C TYR A 335 38.14 -5.66 -2.95
N ASN A 336 39.18 -5.78 -2.11
CA ASN A 336 40.52 -5.36 -2.49
C ASN A 336 41.03 -6.13 -3.74
N GLY A 337 41.63 -5.42 -4.69
CA GLY A 337 42.10 -5.97 -5.96
C GLY A 337 41.01 -6.17 -7.04
N TRP A 338 39.74 -5.85 -6.74
CA TRP A 338 38.68 -5.82 -7.74
C TRP A 338 38.72 -4.50 -8.52
N ASP A 339 38.38 -4.55 -9.80
CA ASP A 339 38.37 -3.38 -10.69
C ASP A 339 36.97 -2.73 -10.69
N PHE A 340 36.81 -1.65 -9.92
CA PHE A 340 35.59 -0.84 -9.89
C PHE A 340 35.59 0.32 -10.91
N GLU A 341 36.67 0.50 -11.65
CA GLU A 341 36.74 1.51 -12.71
C GLU A 341 36.04 0.99 -13.97
N SER A 342 36.30 -0.27 -14.34
CA SER A 342 35.83 -0.83 -15.60
C SER A 342 34.89 -2.03 -15.47
N VAL A 343 35.03 -2.86 -14.43
CA VAL A 343 34.30 -4.14 -14.33
C VAL A 343 33.13 -4.08 -13.37
N TRP A 344 33.38 -3.67 -12.14
CA TRP A 344 32.41 -3.67 -11.06
C TRP A 344 31.89 -2.26 -10.79
N THR A 345 30.68 -2.17 -10.25
CA THR A 345 30.18 -0.99 -9.56
C THR A 345 29.43 -1.46 -8.33
N MET A 346 29.33 -0.64 -7.28
CA MET A 346 28.44 -0.97 -6.18
C MET A 346 26.98 -0.81 -6.65
N GLY A 347 26.05 -1.58 -6.08
CA GLY A 347 24.62 -1.47 -6.37
C GLY A 347 24.00 -0.09 -6.08
N ASN A 348 22.68 0.03 -6.26
CA ASN A 348 21.94 1.29 -6.06
C ASN A 348 21.66 1.56 -4.56
N GLY A 349 21.03 2.70 -4.25
CA GLY A 349 20.79 3.16 -2.87
C GLY A 349 19.97 2.24 -1.96
N ALA A 350 19.46 1.11 -2.47
CA ALA A 350 18.82 0.05 -1.68
C ALA A 350 19.72 -1.18 -1.40
N TYR A 351 20.82 -1.41 -2.16
CA TYR A 351 21.68 -2.61 -2.03
C TYR A 351 23.16 -2.36 -2.32
N GLN A 352 24.03 -2.97 -1.51
CA GLN A 352 25.43 -2.58 -1.38
C GLN A 352 26.43 -3.68 -1.84
N LEU A 353 26.06 -4.63 -2.70
CA LEU A 353 27.03 -5.60 -3.27
C LEU A 353 27.60 -5.14 -4.63
N PRO A 354 28.81 -5.60 -5.04
CA PRO A 354 29.34 -5.33 -6.36
C PRO A 354 28.49 -5.99 -7.46
N VAL A 355 28.17 -5.25 -8.52
CA VAL A 355 27.47 -5.72 -9.72
C VAL A 355 28.28 -5.38 -10.97
N LEU A 356 28.05 -6.12 -12.06
CA LEU A 356 28.83 -5.97 -13.29
C LEU A 356 28.39 -4.70 -14.02
N LYS A 357 29.32 -3.76 -14.20
CA LYS A 357 29.07 -2.41 -14.72
C LYS A 357 28.59 -2.40 -16.18
N LEU A 358 29.05 -3.36 -16.97
CA LEU A 358 28.72 -3.45 -18.39
C LEU A 358 27.46 -4.26 -18.69
N ILE A 359 26.83 -4.87 -17.68
CA ILE A 359 25.55 -5.57 -17.85
C ILE A 359 24.44 -4.70 -17.27
N SER A 360 23.27 -4.67 -17.92
CA SER A 360 22.13 -3.84 -17.51
C SER A 360 21.84 -3.96 -16.00
N LEU A 361 21.98 -2.85 -15.27
CA LEU A 361 21.79 -2.82 -13.82
C LEU A 361 20.36 -3.17 -13.40
N THR A 362 19.36 -2.83 -14.23
CA THR A 362 17.94 -3.11 -13.96
C THR A 362 17.55 -4.57 -14.19
N LEU A 363 18.43 -5.36 -14.82
CA LEU A 363 18.21 -6.79 -15.08
C LEU A 363 19.08 -7.69 -14.20
N GLN A 364 20.10 -7.13 -13.56
CA GLN A 364 20.86 -7.83 -12.53
C GLN A 364 19.95 -8.01 -11.30
N PRO A 365 19.71 -9.25 -10.83
CA PRO A 365 18.72 -9.55 -9.80
C PRO A 365 19.21 -9.18 -8.39
N VAL A 366 19.63 -7.93 -8.22
CA VAL A 366 20.04 -7.32 -6.96
C VAL A 366 18.93 -6.50 -6.32
N ASP A 367 17.82 -6.27 -7.02
CA ASP A 367 16.77 -5.34 -6.62
C ASP A 367 15.88 -5.77 -5.45
N GLU A 368 16.10 -6.93 -4.85
CA GLU A 368 15.44 -7.30 -3.60
C GLU A 368 16.24 -8.42 -2.96
N TYR A 369 17.25 -8.08 -2.13
CA TYR A 369 17.46 -8.69 -0.82
C TYR A 369 18.78 -8.28 -0.12
N ASN A 370 18.65 -7.90 1.16
CA ASN A 370 19.76 -7.82 2.11
C ASN A 370 20.60 -9.09 2.04
N LEU A 371 21.91 -8.93 2.25
CA LEU A 371 22.89 -9.98 2.51
C LEU A 371 22.41 -11.05 3.53
N GLY A 372 21.55 -11.98 3.09
CA GLY A 372 21.08 -13.10 3.92
C GLY A 372 19.61 -13.09 4.31
N ILE A 373 18.69 -12.66 3.45
CA ILE A 373 17.39 -13.32 3.35
C ILE A 373 17.18 -13.50 1.84
N GLU A 374 17.13 -14.68 1.23
CA GLU A 374 15.94 -14.97 0.41
C GLU A 374 14.99 -15.45 1.49
N SER A 375 13.74 -15.05 1.46
CA SER A 375 12.88 -15.24 2.62
C SER A 375 12.97 -16.69 3.12
N ASP A 376 13.32 -16.89 4.39
CA ASP A 376 13.00 -18.17 5.06
C ASP A 376 11.47 -18.41 5.04
N ASN A 377 10.70 -17.44 4.54
CA ASN A 377 9.30 -17.55 4.22
C ASN A 377 9.08 -18.59 3.11
N PRO A 378 8.42 -19.70 3.45
CA PRO A 378 8.24 -20.84 2.56
C PRO A 378 7.28 -20.57 1.38
N PHE A 379 6.67 -19.37 1.31
CA PHE A 379 5.62 -19.07 0.34
C PHE A 379 6.09 -18.26 -0.88
N VAL A 380 7.32 -17.71 -0.88
CA VAL A 380 7.82 -16.91 -2.02
C VAL A 380 7.89 -17.72 -3.31
N ASP A 381 8.29 -18.98 -3.23
CA ASP A 381 8.33 -19.89 -4.39
C ASP A 381 6.95 -20.40 -4.81
N LEU A 382 5.92 -20.25 -3.96
CA LEU A 382 4.56 -20.72 -4.23
C LEU A 382 3.72 -19.70 -5.00
N VAL A 383 4.12 -18.42 -5.02
CA VAL A 383 3.35 -17.34 -5.63
C VAL A 383 4.03 -16.82 -6.91
N PRO A 384 3.37 -16.94 -8.09
CA PRO A 384 3.86 -16.31 -9.31
C PRO A 384 3.87 -14.78 -9.19
N LYS A 385 4.78 -14.12 -9.91
CA LYS A 385 4.80 -12.66 -10.00
C LYS A 385 3.47 -12.13 -10.57
N GLY A 386 2.81 -11.23 -9.86
CA GLY A 386 1.48 -10.70 -10.19
C GLY A 386 0.31 -11.67 -9.93
N GLY A 387 0.59 -12.86 -9.39
CA GLY A 387 -0.39 -13.92 -9.17
C GLY A 387 -1.18 -13.78 -7.87
N GLU A 388 -1.70 -14.91 -7.39
CA GLU A 388 -2.46 -15.00 -6.15
C GLU A 388 -1.92 -16.14 -5.27
N LEU A 389 -2.01 -15.97 -3.95
CA LEU A 389 -1.62 -16.96 -2.95
C LEU A 389 -2.80 -17.20 -2.02
N ASN A 390 -3.43 -18.37 -2.13
CA ASN A 390 -4.53 -18.77 -1.24
C ASN A 390 -3.96 -19.27 0.09
N VAL A 391 -4.26 -18.58 1.18
CA VAL A 391 -3.61 -18.88 2.46
C VAL A 391 -4.01 -20.22 3.06
N VAL A 392 -5.17 -20.79 2.71
CA VAL A 392 -5.58 -22.12 3.19
C VAL A 392 -4.99 -23.20 2.30
N GLU A 393 -5.22 -23.11 0.99
CA GLU A 393 -4.84 -24.15 0.04
C GLU A 393 -3.33 -24.20 -0.22
N SER A 394 -2.69 -23.03 -0.34
CA SER A 394 -1.26 -22.94 -0.68
C SER A 394 -0.37 -22.92 0.57
N CYS A 395 -0.81 -22.26 1.64
CA CYS A 395 0.01 -22.05 2.84
C CYS A 395 -0.35 -22.98 4.02
N GLY A 396 -1.48 -23.70 3.94
CA GLY A 396 -1.93 -24.57 5.03
C GLY A 396 -2.42 -23.85 6.28
N ILE A 397 -2.81 -22.57 6.17
CA ILE A 397 -3.30 -21.78 7.31
C ILE A 397 -4.65 -22.32 7.79
N SER A 398 -4.75 -22.57 9.09
CA SER A 398 -6.00 -22.99 9.76
C SER A 398 -7.03 -21.86 9.74
N ASN A 399 -8.25 -22.15 9.29
CA ASN A 399 -9.36 -21.18 9.19
C ASN A 399 -10.51 -21.48 10.19
N ASN A 400 -10.18 -22.14 11.31
CA ASN A 400 -11.15 -22.57 12.34
C ASN A 400 -11.43 -21.50 13.41
N GLY A 401 -10.65 -20.41 13.46
CA GLY A 401 -10.77 -19.30 14.39
C GLY A 401 -10.28 -19.57 15.82
N ARG A 402 -9.55 -20.67 16.04
CA ARG A 402 -9.02 -21.10 17.35
C ARG A 402 -7.50 -20.94 17.46
N GLU A 403 -6.80 -21.23 16.37
CA GLU A 403 -5.35 -21.13 16.30
C GLU A 403 -4.92 -19.72 15.91
N ASP A 404 -3.88 -19.20 16.56
CA ASP A 404 -3.20 -17.99 16.12
C ASP A 404 -2.42 -18.29 14.84
N VAL A 405 -2.79 -17.64 13.75
CA VAL A 405 -2.21 -17.84 12.41
C VAL A 405 -1.38 -16.64 11.93
N THR A 406 -1.06 -15.71 12.84
CA THR A 406 -0.42 -14.43 12.50
C THR A 406 0.86 -14.61 11.72
N ASP A 407 1.76 -15.47 12.17
CA ASP A 407 3.11 -15.58 11.59
C ASP A 407 3.05 -16.15 10.16
N LEU A 408 2.20 -17.15 9.92
CA LEU A 408 1.98 -17.70 8.58
C LEU A 408 1.28 -16.69 7.66
N LEU A 409 0.30 -15.93 8.17
CA LEU A 409 -0.37 -14.91 7.37
C LEU A 409 0.59 -13.75 7.03
N GLN A 410 1.46 -13.37 7.97
CA GLN A 410 2.50 -12.36 7.76
C GLN A 410 3.50 -12.83 6.69
N GLN A 411 3.90 -14.10 6.73
CA GLN A 411 4.68 -14.72 5.67
C GLN A 411 3.95 -14.65 4.32
N ALA A 412 2.66 -15.00 4.24
CA ALA A 412 1.93 -14.88 2.97
C ALA A 412 1.92 -13.45 2.42
N ILE A 413 1.77 -12.43 3.29
CA ILE A 413 1.85 -11.01 2.93
C ILE A 413 3.24 -10.63 2.41
N ASP A 414 4.29 -11.01 3.12
CA ASP A 414 5.67 -10.69 2.74
C ASP A 414 6.01 -11.34 1.38
N ALA A 415 5.56 -12.58 1.16
CA ALA A 415 5.78 -13.29 -0.10
C ALA A 415 5.03 -12.63 -1.28
N CYS A 416 3.78 -12.25 -1.06
CA CYS A 416 2.99 -11.56 -2.09
C CYS A 416 3.54 -10.17 -2.40
N SER A 417 4.14 -9.47 -1.44
CA SER A 417 4.79 -8.18 -1.69
C SER A 417 5.96 -8.29 -2.66
N ILE A 418 6.88 -9.22 -2.41
CA ILE A 418 8.03 -9.54 -3.27
C ILE A 418 7.54 -9.87 -4.68
N LYS A 419 6.47 -10.66 -4.78
CA LYS A 419 5.91 -11.10 -6.07
C LYS A 419 4.90 -10.14 -6.67
N LYS A 420 4.67 -8.96 -6.08
CA LYS A 420 3.66 -7.99 -6.53
C LYS A 420 2.25 -8.60 -6.72
N ALA A 421 1.86 -9.47 -5.80
CA ALA A 421 0.77 -10.44 -5.91
C ALA A 421 -0.34 -10.21 -4.87
N THR A 422 -1.37 -11.05 -4.92
CA THR A 422 -2.54 -10.99 -4.03
C THR A 422 -2.49 -12.11 -2.98
N VAL A 423 -2.60 -11.75 -1.69
CA VAL A 423 -2.95 -12.70 -0.62
C VAL A 423 -4.46 -12.90 -0.67
N VAL A 424 -4.91 -14.13 -0.91
CA VAL A 424 -6.34 -14.50 -0.90
C VAL A 424 -6.66 -15.20 0.42
N VAL A 425 -7.54 -14.59 1.21
CA VAL A 425 -8.06 -15.12 2.47
C VAL A 425 -9.47 -15.68 2.20
N PRO A 426 -9.62 -17.00 2.01
CA PRO A 426 -10.91 -17.58 1.68
C PRO A 426 -11.84 -17.63 2.89
N LYS A 427 -13.08 -18.03 2.66
CA LYS A 427 -14.09 -18.24 3.71
C LYS A 427 -13.53 -18.99 4.93
N GLY A 428 -13.79 -18.46 6.12
CA GLY A 428 -13.33 -19.04 7.38
C GLY A 428 -13.04 -17.99 8.44
N ARG A 429 -12.52 -18.43 9.59
CA ARG A 429 -12.21 -17.56 10.73
C ARG A 429 -10.72 -17.67 11.04
N TYR A 430 -10.03 -16.55 11.15
CA TYR A 430 -8.58 -16.50 11.32
C TYR A 430 -8.27 -15.66 12.55
N LEU A 431 -7.83 -16.30 13.64
CA LEU A 431 -7.43 -15.56 14.84
C LEU A 431 -6.03 -14.98 14.60
N ILE A 432 -5.89 -13.67 14.71
CA ILE A 432 -4.65 -12.96 14.43
C ILE A 432 -4.33 -11.92 15.51
N ARG A 433 -3.04 -11.82 15.84
CA ARG A 433 -2.40 -10.63 16.40
C ARG A 433 -2.21 -9.60 15.27
N PRO A 434 -1.64 -8.40 15.54
CA PRO A 434 -1.40 -7.43 14.48
C PRO A 434 -0.62 -8.00 13.29
N ILE A 435 -1.09 -7.67 12.08
CA ILE A 435 -0.41 -7.96 10.80
C ILE A 435 0.00 -6.66 10.12
N PHE A 436 1.11 -6.73 9.38
CA PHE A 436 1.75 -5.59 8.75
C PHE A 436 1.74 -5.76 7.23
N LEU A 437 1.00 -4.90 6.55
CA LEU A 437 0.97 -4.81 5.09
C LEU A 437 2.34 -4.34 4.55
N ARG A 438 2.55 -4.59 3.26
CA ARG A 438 3.77 -4.27 2.52
C ARG A 438 3.42 -3.57 1.20
N SER A 439 4.41 -3.00 0.54
CA SER A 439 4.21 -2.37 -0.78
C SER A 439 3.83 -3.40 -1.84
N ASN A 440 3.22 -2.92 -2.93
CA ASN A 440 2.93 -3.69 -4.15
C ASN A 440 2.08 -4.94 -3.96
N MET A 441 1.17 -4.98 -2.98
CA MET A 441 0.40 -6.19 -2.71
C MET A 441 -1.09 -5.90 -2.51
N ARG A 442 -1.90 -6.94 -2.69
CA ARG A 442 -3.33 -6.92 -2.36
C ARG A 442 -3.65 -7.95 -1.28
N LEU A 443 -4.27 -7.53 -0.19
CA LEU A 443 -4.95 -8.41 0.75
C LEU A 443 -6.42 -8.52 0.32
N HIS A 444 -6.87 -9.70 -0.11
CA HIS A 444 -8.23 -9.96 -0.57
C HIS A 444 -8.96 -10.90 0.40
N LEU A 445 -10.04 -10.42 1.02
CA LEU A 445 -10.88 -11.19 1.93
C LEU A 445 -12.15 -11.62 1.20
N GLU A 446 -12.26 -12.91 0.89
CA GLU A 446 -13.44 -13.45 0.22
C GLU A 446 -14.70 -13.36 1.09
N GLU A 447 -15.85 -13.55 0.45
CA GLU A 447 -17.13 -13.65 1.17
C GLU A 447 -17.07 -14.73 2.26
N GLY A 448 -17.40 -14.33 3.49
CA GLY A 448 -17.38 -15.20 4.66
C GLY A 448 -16.01 -15.40 5.30
N ALA A 449 -14.96 -14.74 4.81
CA ALA A 449 -13.67 -14.63 5.53
C ALA A 449 -13.80 -13.66 6.72
N GLN A 450 -13.19 -14.01 7.85
CA GLN A 450 -13.17 -13.19 9.06
C GLN A 450 -11.77 -13.18 9.69
N LEU A 451 -11.09 -12.04 9.63
CA LEU A 451 -9.89 -11.80 10.45
C LEU A 451 -10.36 -11.36 11.84
N LEU A 452 -10.01 -12.13 12.86
CA LEU A 452 -10.44 -11.93 14.24
C LEU A 452 -9.26 -11.46 15.08
N GLY A 453 -9.30 -10.21 15.52
CA GLY A 453 -8.23 -9.64 16.34
C GLY A 453 -8.04 -10.32 17.68
N SER A 454 -6.81 -10.34 18.16
CA SER A 454 -6.51 -10.75 19.53
C SER A 454 -7.29 -9.89 20.53
N ARG A 455 -7.73 -10.52 21.62
CA ARG A 455 -8.44 -9.87 22.73
C ARG A 455 -7.49 -9.41 23.84
N THR A 456 -6.19 -9.59 23.66
CA THR A 456 -5.16 -9.34 24.67
C THR A 456 -4.34 -8.14 24.30
N ILE A 457 -4.29 -7.13 25.17
CA ILE A 457 -3.58 -5.88 24.87
C ILE A 457 -2.06 -6.06 24.72
N GLN A 458 -1.50 -7.08 25.39
CA GLN A 458 -0.08 -7.36 25.32
C GLN A 458 0.38 -7.75 23.91
N ASP A 459 -0.47 -8.39 23.10
CA ASP A 459 -0.14 -8.73 21.72
C ASP A 459 0.09 -7.47 20.87
N TYR A 460 -0.69 -6.42 21.12
CA TYR A 460 -0.54 -5.13 20.45
C TYR A 460 0.66 -4.36 20.99
N ARG A 461 0.92 -4.38 22.30
CA ARG A 461 2.12 -3.77 22.87
C ARG A 461 3.41 -4.43 22.38
N ASN A 462 3.40 -5.75 22.22
CA ASN A 462 4.53 -6.49 21.68
C ASN A 462 4.77 -6.16 20.19
N ALA A 463 3.70 -5.99 19.41
CA ALA A 463 3.80 -5.62 18.00
C ALA A 463 4.18 -4.14 17.79
N PHE A 464 3.88 -3.27 18.76
CA PHE A 464 4.15 -1.83 18.70
C PHE A 464 4.88 -1.36 19.97
N PRO A 465 6.15 -1.79 20.20
CA PRO A 465 6.89 -1.45 21.41
C PRO A 465 7.18 0.06 21.53
N GLU A 466 7.28 0.75 20.39
CA GLU A 466 7.54 2.19 20.27
C GLU A 466 6.27 2.99 19.91
N ALA A 467 5.08 2.49 20.29
CA ALA A 467 3.81 3.14 19.97
C ALA A 467 3.80 4.60 20.48
N GLY A 468 3.50 5.53 19.58
CA GLY A 468 3.60 6.96 19.81
C GLY A 468 2.45 7.75 19.19
N ALA A 469 2.73 9.01 18.86
CA ALA A 469 1.72 9.92 18.33
C ALA A 469 1.37 9.68 16.85
N ILE A 470 2.30 9.08 16.09
CA ILE A 470 2.17 8.78 14.66
C ILE A 470 1.87 7.29 14.48
N GLU A 471 2.72 6.43 15.03
CA GLU A 471 2.55 4.98 14.98
C GLU A 471 1.80 4.51 16.22
N THR A 472 0.50 4.27 16.07
CA THR A 472 -0.35 3.71 17.13
C THR A 472 -0.76 2.30 16.76
N SER A 473 -1.08 1.47 17.75
CA SER A 473 -1.44 0.07 17.52
C SER A 473 -2.69 -0.07 16.63
N ALA A 474 -2.66 -1.08 15.76
CA ALA A 474 -3.78 -1.49 14.92
C ALA A 474 -3.73 -2.99 14.65
N LEU A 475 -4.87 -3.59 14.29
CA LEU A 475 -4.92 -5.00 13.90
C LEU A 475 -4.33 -5.22 12.49
N VAL A 476 -4.70 -4.38 11.54
CA VAL A 476 -4.11 -4.34 10.19
C VAL A 476 -3.40 -3.01 10.03
N PHE A 477 -2.08 -3.06 9.87
CA PHE A 477 -1.23 -1.88 9.87
C PHE A 477 -0.37 -1.78 8.62
N GLY A 478 -0.07 -0.57 8.15
CA GLY A 478 0.89 -0.31 7.09
C GLY A 478 1.59 1.03 7.30
N LYS A 479 2.90 1.08 7.06
CA LYS A 479 3.68 2.32 7.22
C LYS A 479 4.75 2.44 6.15
N ASN A 480 4.87 3.61 5.52
CA ASN A 480 5.87 3.89 4.49
C ASN A 480 5.79 2.90 3.31
N ILE A 481 4.57 2.54 2.88
CA ILE A 481 4.34 1.58 1.80
C ILE A 481 3.57 2.22 0.64
N GLU A 482 3.68 1.66 -0.55
CA GLU A 482 2.97 2.14 -1.74
C GLU A 482 2.32 1.02 -2.55
N ASN A 483 1.28 1.37 -3.32
CA ASN A 483 0.53 0.42 -4.15
C ASN A 483 0.00 -0.77 -3.33
N VAL A 484 -0.79 -0.46 -2.31
CA VAL A 484 -1.36 -1.44 -1.38
C VAL A 484 -2.88 -1.45 -1.46
N LYS A 485 -3.47 -2.64 -1.50
CA LYS A 485 -4.92 -2.82 -1.65
C LYS A 485 -5.48 -3.75 -0.57
N VAL A 486 -6.54 -3.35 0.12
CA VAL A 486 -7.33 -4.19 1.04
C VAL A 486 -8.72 -4.31 0.45
N THR A 487 -9.10 -5.50 0.01
CA THR A 487 -10.28 -5.70 -0.86
C THR A 487 -11.12 -6.90 -0.46
N GLY A 488 -12.33 -6.99 -1.02
CA GLY A 488 -13.21 -8.15 -0.87
C GLY A 488 -14.30 -7.92 0.17
N THR A 489 -15.25 -8.84 0.29
CA THR A 489 -16.46 -8.67 1.11
C THR A 489 -16.36 -9.32 2.50
N GLY A 490 -15.18 -9.81 2.87
CA GLY A 490 -14.92 -10.36 4.21
C GLY A 490 -14.87 -9.29 5.31
N ILE A 491 -14.70 -9.77 6.55
CA ILE A 491 -14.75 -8.97 7.77
C ILE A 491 -13.36 -8.89 8.41
N ILE A 492 -12.99 -7.70 8.87
CA ILE A 492 -11.89 -7.46 9.81
C ILE A 492 -12.50 -7.01 11.14
N ASP A 493 -12.50 -7.90 12.13
CA ASP A 493 -13.13 -7.71 13.43
C ASP A 493 -12.07 -7.46 14.51
N GLY A 494 -12.03 -6.23 15.04
CA GLY A 494 -11.09 -5.82 16.08
C GLY A 494 -11.38 -6.39 17.48
N ARG A 495 -12.59 -6.92 17.72
CA ARG A 495 -13.04 -7.47 19.01
C ARG A 495 -12.78 -6.54 20.20
N GLY A 496 -13.00 -5.25 19.98
CA GLY A 496 -12.68 -4.13 20.86
C GLY A 496 -13.48 -4.05 22.16
N ASN A 497 -14.48 -4.93 22.32
CA ASN A 497 -15.26 -5.09 23.55
C ASN A 497 -14.55 -5.99 24.58
N ALA A 498 -13.37 -6.54 24.27
CA ALA A 498 -12.61 -7.32 25.25
C ALA A 498 -12.27 -6.49 26.51
N PRO A 499 -12.24 -7.12 27.71
CA PRO A 499 -11.95 -6.44 28.97
C PRO A 499 -10.64 -5.64 28.95
N ASP A 500 -9.60 -6.16 28.30
CA ASP A 500 -8.28 -5.54 28.17
C ASP A 500 -8.31 -4.18 27.47
N PHE A 501 -9.38 -3.86 26.73
CA PHE A 501 -9.53 -2.61 25.99
C PHE A 501 -10.46 -1.59 26.68
N GLN A 502 -10.94 -1.87 27.90
CA GLN A 502 -11.92 -1.02 28.58
C GLN A 502 -11.27 0.12 29.38
N PHE A 503 -10.68 1.09 28.68
CA PHE A 503 -10.03 2.30 29.27
C PHE A 503 -10.99 3.50 29.45
N GLY A 504 -12.28 3.30 29.22
CA GLY A 504 -13.25 4.40 29.19
C GLY A 504 -13.00 5.36 28.02
N ASN A 505 -13.27 6.65 28.23
CA ASN A 505 -13.12 7.68 27.21
C ASN A 505 -11.66 8.15 26.99
N GLY A 506 -10.70 7.68 27.79
CA GLY A 506 -9.28 7.96 27.59
C GLY A 506 -8.66 7.02 26.54
N LYS A 507 -7.76 7.49 25.66
CA LYS A 507 -7.22 6.67 24.56
C LYS A 507 -6.62 5.33 25.03
N GLY A 508 -5.83 5.34 26.11
CA GLY A 508 -4.98 4.20 26.49
C GLY A 508 -4.08 3.74 25.33
N ASP A 509 -3.84 2.44 25.26
CA ASP A 509 -3.13 1.77 24.15
C ASP A 509 -4.10 1.03 23.20
N ARG A 510 -5.37 1.45 23.18
CA ARG A 510 -6.43 0.73 22.46
C ARG A 510 -6.12 0.69 20.95
N PRO A 511 -6.13 -0.51 20.35
CA PRO A 511 -5.80 -0.65 18.94
C PRO A 511 -6.95 -0.22 18.01
N LYS A 512 -6.57 0.22 16.81
CA LYS A 512 -7.49 0.43 15.69
C LYS A 512 -7.74 -0.86 14.93
N VAL A 513 -8.73 -0.88 14.04
CA VAL A 513 -8.92 -2.01 13.11
C VAL A 513 -7.95 -1.88 11.94
N LEU A 514 -7.96 -0.75 11.25
CA LEU A 514 -7.11 -0.47 10.10
C LEU A 514 -6.34 0.84 10.30
N HIS A 515 -5.03 0.84 10.12
CA HIS A 515 -4.24 2.06 10.21
C HIS A 515 -3.11 2.08 9.19
N LEU A 516 -3.14 3.07 8.31
CA LEU A 516 -2.12 3.29 7.27
C LEU A 516 -1.43 4.63 7.50
N VAL A 517 -0.10 4.61 7.53
CA VAL A 517 0.74 5.76 7.89
C VAL A 517 1.72 6.05 6.76
N ASN A 518 1.73 7.28 6.24
CA ASN A 518 2.67 7.74 5.23
C ASN A 518 2.72 6.80 4.00
N CYS A 519 1.56 6.45 3.48
CA CYS A 519 1.41 5.51 2.35
C CYS A 519 1.01 6.22 1.05
N ARG A 520 1.32 5.62 -0.09
CA ARG A 520 0.95 6.13 -1.43
C ARG A 520 0.10 5.11 -2.19
N ASP A 521 -0.87 5.57 -2.97
CA ASP A 521 -1.69 4.71 -3.85
C ASP A 521 -2.37 3.56 -3.08
N VAL A 522 -3.20 3.95 -2.12
CA VAL A 522 -3.93 3.05 -1.22
C VAL A 522 -5.34 2.81 -1.75
N VAL A 523 -5.78 1.55 -1.77
CA VAL A 523 -7.19 1.18 -2.05
C VAL A 523 -7.75 0.34 -0.92
N VAL A 524 -8.91 0.73 -0.39
CA VAL A 524 -9.71 -0.07 0.55
C VAL A 524 -11.11 -0.25 -0.03
N GLU A 525 -11.48 -1.48 -0.38
CA GLU A 525 -12.67 -1.73 -1.19
C GLU A 525 -13.52 -2.89 -0.67
N ASN A 526 -14.83 -2.65 -0.47
CA ASN A 526 -15.89 -3.61 -0.14
C ASN A 526 -15.77 -4.35 1.22
N VAL A 527 -14.66 -4.20 1.94
CA VAL A 527 -14.43 -4.88 3.22
C VAL A 527 -15.35 -4.33 4.31
N THR A 528 -15.63 -5.18 5.30
CA THR A 528 -16.35 -4.77 6.51
C THR A 528 -15.39 -4.66 7.69
N LEU A 529 -15.31 -3.49 8.32
CA LEU A 529 -14.49 -3.21 9.51
C LEU A 529 -15.40 -3.15 10.73
N GLN A 530 -15.10 -3.95 11.77
CA GLN A 530 -16.00 -4.07 12.92
C GLN A 530 -15.29 -4.01 14.27
N ASN A 531 -16.07 -3.59 15.27
CA ASN A 531 -15.75 -3.72 16.69
C ASN A 531 -14.36 -3.19 17.04
N SER A 532 -14.05 -1.95 16.68
CA SER A 532 -12.77 -1.36 17.05
C SER A 532 -12.66 -1.12 18.56
N ALA A 533 -11.45 -1.27 19.11
CA ALA A 533 -11.19 -0.84 20.49
C ALA A 533 -11.01 0.69 20.58
N PHE A 534 -10.62 1.34 19.50
CA PHE A 534 -10.43 2.79 19.38
C PHE A 534 -11.04 3.27 18.05
N TRP A 535 -10.37 4.16 17.31
CA TRP A 535 -10.76 4.54 15.95
C TRP A 535 -10.81 3.33 15.02
N THR A 536 -11.74 3.30 14.07
CA THR A 536 -11.91 2.12 13.21
C THR A 536 -10.87 2.09 12.09
N ALA A 537 -10.88 3.08 11.20
CA ALA A 537 -9.94 3.17 10.09
C ALA A 537 -9.26 4.54 10.06
N HIS A 538 -7.94 4.58 10.07
CA HIS A 538 -7.18 5.83 10.10
C HIS A 538 -6.11 5.88 9.00
N PHE A 539 -6.23 6.87 8.13
CA PHE A 539 -5.32 7.14 7.01
C PHE A 539 -4.54 8.40 7.32
N LEU A 540 -3.29 8.22 7.73
CA LEU A 540 -2.43 9.27 8.26
C LEU A 540 -1.26 9.54 7.31
N LEU A 541 -1.06 10.79 6.90
CA LEU A 541 0.00 11.24 6.00
C LEU A 541 0.03 10.54 4.64
N CYS A 542 -1.10 10.00 4.18
CA CYS A 542 -1.16 9.30 2.90
C CYS A 542 -1.41 10.25 1.72
N ASP A 543 -1.02 9.80 0.53
CA ASP A 543 -1.21 10.50 -0.74
C ASP A 543 -1.81 9.55 -1.78
N GLY A 544 -3.03 9.83 -2.23
CA GLY A 544 -3.78 8.94 -3.13
C GLY A 544 -4.43 7.81 -2.36
N VAL A 545 -5.62 8.07 -1.78
CA VAL A 545 -6.39 7.09 -1.00
C VAL A 545 -7.77 6.93 -1.62
N LYS A 546 -8.14 5.69 -1.96
CA LYS A 546 -9.48 5.34 -2.43
C LYS A 546 -10.17 4.41 -1.45
N ILE A 547 -11.35 4.81 -0.96
CA ILE A 547 -12.19 4.04 -0.05
C ILE A 547 -13.54 3.83 -0.74
N LYS A 548 -13.86 2.60 -1.11
CA LYS A 548 -15.07 2.29 -1.88
C LYS A 548 -15.88 1.16 -1.26
N GLY A 549 -17.19 1.34 -1.10
CA GLY A 549 -18.07 0.23 -0.68
C GLY A 549 -17.79 -0.31 0.72
N VAL A 550 -16.97 0.37 1.50
CA VAL A 550 -16.53 -0.08 2.82
C VAL A 550 -17.69 0.02 3.80
N LYS A 551 -17.83 -1.01 4.63
CA LYS A 551 -18.82 -1.05 5.71
C LYS A 551 -18.11 -0.91 7.05
N VAL A 552 -18.57 0.00 7.89
CA VAL A 552 -18.10 0.13 9.28
C VAL A 552 -19.26 -0.18 10.22
N TYR A 553 -19.00 -1.02 11.22
CA TYR A 553 -19.89 -1.23 12.36
C TYR A 553 -19.08 -1.25 13.66
N SER A 554 -19.12 -0.17 14.43
CA SER A 554 -18.27 -0.06 15.63
C SER A 554 -18.97 0.67 16.79
N HIS A 555 -19.54 -0.13 17.69
CA HIS A 555 -20.17 0.30 18.95
C HIS A 555 -19.58 -0.42 20.17
N SER A 556 -18.32 -0.83 20.06
CA SER A 556 -17.64 -1.69 21.03
C SER A 556 -16.90 -0.90 22.12
N ASN A 557 -16.61 0.38 21.87
CA ASN A 557 -15.85 1.23 22.77
C ASN A 557 -16.15 2.73 22.51
N TRP A 558 -15.64 3.60 23.39
CA TRP A 558 -15.99 5.03 23.39
C TRP A 558 -15.61 5.75 22.08
N ASN A 559 -14.34 5.70 21.67
CA ASN A 559 -13.81 6.49 20.56
C ASN A 559 -13.84 5.70 19.26
N ASN A 560 -15.01 5.14 18.94
CA ASN A 560 -15.22 4.39 17.71
C ASN A 560 -15.65 5.34 16.60
N ASP A 561 -14.71 6.15 16.12
CA ASP A 561 -14.84 6.91 14.89
C ASP A 561 -14.94 5.93 13.70
N GLY A 562 -15.66 6.31 12.64
CA GLY A 562 -15.82 5.51 11.43
C GLY A 562 -14.58 5.55 10.55
N LEU A 563 -14.38 6.67 9.85
CA LEU A 563 -13.22 6.92 8.99
C LEU A 563 -12.50 8.19 9.43
N ASP A 564 -11.23 8.07 9.81
CA ASP A 564 -10.34 9.18 10.12
C ASP A 564 -9.39 9.47 8.96
N ILE A 565 -9.48 10.66 8.39
CA ILE A 565 -8.69 11.11 7.24
C ILE A 565 -7.74 12.23 7.65
N ASP A 566 -6.45 11.94 7.66
CA ASP A 566 -5.34 12.89 7.86
C ASP A 566 -4.38 12.78 6.67
N SER A 567 -4.92 12.94 5.45
CA SER A 567 -4.29 12.61 4.18
C SER A 567 -4.77 13.53 3.05
N ARG A 568 -4.12 13.48 1.88
CA ARG A 568 -4.49 14.26 0.69
C ARG A 568 -4.79 13.38 -0.52
N ASN A 569 -5.50 13.93 -1.50
CA ASN A 569 -5.95 13.23 -2.70
C ASN A 569 -6.77 11.98 -2.33
N VAL A 570 -7.93 12.20 -1.72
CA VAL A 570 -8.75 11.15 -1.12
C VAL A 570 -10.13 11.08 -1.79
N GLU A 571 -10.52 9.87 -2.19
CA GLU A 571 -11.85 9.55 -2.71
C GLU A 571 -12.56 8.56 -1.78
N ILE A 572 -13.75 8.92 -1.30
CA ILE A 572 -14.62 8.06 -0.49
C ILE A 572 -15.95 7.92 -1.21
N GLU A 573 -16.32 6.70 -1.60
CA GLU A 573 -17.56 6.45 -2.36
C GLU A 573 -18.31 5.20 -1.88
N ASP A 574 -19.64 5.26 -1.90
CA ASP A 574 -20.53 4.10 -1.70
C ASP A 574 -20.38 3.41 -0.32
N CYS A 575 -19.91 4.14 0.71
CA CYS A 575 -19.64 3.57 2.02
C CYS A 575 -20.88 3.59 2.95
N TYR A 576 -20.94 2.61 3.86
CA TYR A 576 -21.94 2.53 4.92
C TYR A 576 -21.24 2.52 6.29
N ILE A 577 -21.50 3.53 7.12
CA ILE A 577 -20.80 3.74 8.39
C ILE A 577 -21.84 3.74 9.51
N ASP A 578 -21.70 2.87 10.51
CA ASP A 578 -22.49 2.83 11.73
C ASP A 578 -21.55 2.76 12.95
N CYS A 579 -21.45 3.86 13.70
CA CYS A 579 -20.41 4.00 14.71
C CYS A 579 -20.81 4.87 15.91
N ASP A 580 -20.06 4.78 17.03
CA ASP A 580 -20.38 5.50 18.27
C ASP A 580 -19.77 6.91 18.39
N ASP A 581 -18.67 7.19 17.70
CA ASP A 581 -18.06 8.53 17.63
C ASP A 581 -18.18 9.09 16.20
N ASP A 582 -17.35 10.04 15.80
CA ASP A 582 -17.45 10.75 14.52
C ASP A 582 -17.53 9.79 13.29
N GLY A 583 -18.43 10.08 12.35
CA GLY A 583 -18.69 9.23 11.18
C GLY A 583 -17.55 9.25 10.16
N ILE A 584 -17.42 10.36 9.44
CA ILE A 584 -16.25 10.66 8.60
C ILE A 584 -15.59 11.92 9.17
N CYS A 585 -14.39 11.73 9.72
CA CYS A 585 -13.67 12.74 10.47
C CYS A 585 -12.35 13.08 9.79
N MET A 586 -12.15 14.36 9.46
CA MET A 586 -10.88 14.84 8.91
C MET A 586 -10.04 15.49 10.00
N LYS A 587 -8.76 15.12 10.08
CA LYS A 587 -7.79 15.67 11.04
C LYS A 587 -6.52 16.09 10.30
N SER A 588 -5.78 17.11 10.76
CA SER A 588 -4.56 17.60 10.07
C SER A 588 -3.49 18.12 11.03
N ASP A 589 -3.27 17.40 12.14
CA ASP A 589 -2.33 17.82 13.19
C ASP A 589 -0.90 17.31 12.98
N ARG A 590 -0.66 16.54 11.91
CA ARG A 590 0.58 15.76 11.73
C ARG A 590 1.50 16.26 10.62
N GLY A 591 1.29 17.50 10.15
CA GLY A 591 2.27 18.24 9.36
C GLY A 591 1.91 18.44 7.89
N ILE A 592 0.82 17.84 7.40
CA ILE A 592 0.27 18.13 6.07
C ILE A 592 -1.18 18.62 6.19
N PRO A 593 -1.65 19.51 5.29
CA PRO A 593 -3.07 19.80 5.19
C PRO A 593 -3.82 18.59 4.63
N VAL A 594 -5.08 18.44 5.04
CA VAL A 594 -6.01 17.55 4.34
C VAL A 594 -6.54 18.31 3.13
N GLU A 595 -6.18 17.87 1.93
CA GLU A 595 -6.56 18.58 0.70
C GLU A 595 -6.97 17.65 -0.43
N ASN A 596 -7.84 18.14 -1.31
CA ASN A 596 -8.39 17.42 -2.45
C ASN A 596 -9.13 16.15 -2.00
N VAL A 597 -10.23 16.34 -1.27
CA VAL A 597 -11.05 15.23 -0.78
C VAL A 597 -12.44 15.26 -1.40
N ILE A 598 -12.88 14.12 -1.90
CA ILE A 598 -14.23 13.91 -2.45
C ILE A 598 -14.89 12.78 -1.67
N VAL A 599 -16.07 13.05 -1.11
CA VAL A 599 -16.93 12.07 -0.46
C VAL A 599 -18.27 12.05 -1.18
N LYS A 600 -18.71 10.87 -1.65
CA LYS A 600 -19.99 10.77 -2.36
C LYS A 600 -20.77 9.50 -2.03
N ASN A 601 -22.10 9.61 -2.06
CA ASN A 601 -23.01 8.47 -1.96
C ASN A 601 -22.78 7.58 -0.71
N CYS A 602 -22.54 8.21 0.44
CA CYS A 602 -22.31 7.50 1.70
C CYS A 602 -23.53 7.57 2.62
N THR A 603 -23.79 6.49 3.35
CA THR A 603 -24.73 6.48 4.48
C THR A 603 -23.95 6.52 5.78
N ILE A 604 -24.17 7.55 6.60
CA ILE A 604 -23.43 7.80 7.84
C ILE A 604 -24.40 7.77 9.02
N ARG A 605 -24.15 6.84 9.94
CA ARG A 605 -24.95 6.61 11.14
C ARG A 605 -24.04 6.73 12.35
N THR A 606 -24.27 7.74 13.19
CA THR A 606 -23.37 8.05 14.32
C THR A 606 -24.09 8.66 15.50
N ASN A 607 -23.55 8.47 16.70
CA ASN A 607 -23.97 9.20 17.91
C ASN A 607 -23.27 10.55 18.09
N CYS A 608 -22.24 10.87 17.30
CA CYS A 608 -21.42 12.08 17.42
C CYS A 608 -21.63 13.00 16.19
N ASN A 609 -20.57 13.37 15.46
CA ASN A 609 -20.69 14.21 14.26
C ASN A 609 -20.58 13.37 12.99
N ALA A 610 -21.55 13.49 12.07
CA ALA A 610 -21.57 12.65 10.87
C ALA A 610 -20.52 13.07 9.83
N ILE A 611 -20.52 14.35 9.45
CA ILE A 611 -19.48 14.97 8.64
C ILE A 611 -18.69 15.90 9.54
N LYS A 612 -17.39 15.63 9.73
CA LYS A 612 -16.55 16.46 10.59
C LYS A 612 -15.21 16.82 9.95
N LEU A 613 -14.90 18.11 9.95
CA LEU A 613 -13.55 18.63 9.75
C LEU A 613 -13.07 19.20 11.08
N GLY A 614 -12.01 18.62 11.63
CA GLY A 614 -11.50 18.91 12.97
C GLY A 614 -11.80 17.77 13.96
N THR A 615 -11.52 17.93 15.25
CA THR A 615 -11.06 19.16 15.88
C THR A 615 -9.55 19.41 15.66
N ALA A 616 -8.77 18.34 15.52
CA ALA A 616 -7.34 18.40 15.22
C ALA A 616 -7.11 18.94 13.80
N GLY A 617 -6.76 20.22 13.65
CA GLY A 617 -6.72 20.90 12.36
C GLY A 617 -5.59 21.90 12.20
N LYS A 618 -4.39 21.65 12.75
CA LYS A 618 -3.26 22.60 12.74
C LYS A 618 -2.80 22.98 11.33
N ALA A 619 -2.74 22.03 10.39
CA ALA A 619 -2.31 22.31 9.02
C ALA A 619 -3.47 22.82 8.14
N GLY A 620 -4.71 22.48 8.49
CA GLY A 620 -5.93 22.94 7.82
C GLY A 620 -6.58 21.90 6.91
N PHE A 621 -7.65 22.33 6.26
CA PHE A 621 -8.51 21.56 5.36
C PHE A 621 -8.79 22.41 4.12
N LYS A 622 -8.53 21.89 2.93
CA LYS A 622 -8.68 22.66 1.69
C LYS A 622 -9.28 21.84 0.55
N ASN A 623 -10.20 22.42 -0.21
CA ASN A 623 -10.81 21.74 -1.38
C ASN A 623 -11.41 20.38 -0.98
N VAL A 624 -12.44 20.45 -0.15
CA VAL A 624 -13.16 19.29 0.38
C VAL A 624 -14.60 19.32 -0.10
N SER A 625 -15.07 18.19 -0.63
CA SER A 625 -16.44 18.06 -1.14
C SER A 625 -17.18 16.85 -0.55
N TYR A 626 -18.45 17.05 -0.21
CA TYR A 626 -19.40 16.00 0.16
C TYR A 626 -20.65 16.12 -0.70
N THR A 627 -21.09 15.03 -1.33
CA THR A 627 -22.27 15.00 -2.20
C THR A 627 -23.10 13.73 -2.02
N ASP A 628 -24.42 13.84 -2.10
CA ASP A 628 -25.34 12.69 -2.17
C ASP A 628 -25.29 11.76 -0.93
N CYS A 629 -24.98 12.28 0.26
CA CYS A 629 -24.90 11.47 1.48
C CYS A 629 -26.20 11.48 2.30
N VAL A 630 -26.44 10.40 3.03
CA VAL A 630 -27.55 10.24 3.97
C VAL A 630 -27.00 10.14 5.39
N ILE A 631 -27.58 10.90 6.31
CA ILE A 631 -27.23 10.90 7.73
C ILE A 631 -28.43 10.44 8.55
N GLU A 632 -28.22 9.45 9.40
CA GLU A 632 -29.24 8.95 10.32
C GLU A 632 -28.63 8.69 11.70
N LYS A 633 -29.47 8.46 12.71
CA LYS A 633 -28.99 7.97 14.02
C LYS A 633 -28.28 6.63 13.90
N ALA A 634 -27.26 6.41 14.72
CA ALA A 634 -26.62 5.11 14.91
C ALA A 634 -27.61 3.99 15.25
N SER A 635 -27.22 2.75 14.96
CA SER A 635 -27.97 1.54 15.33
C SER A 635 -28.00 1.32 16.85
N GLU A 636 -26.93 1.68 17.55
CA GLU A 636 -26.75 1.52 18.99
C GLU A 636 -26.25 2.81 19.62
N ASP A 637 -26.40 2.95 20.94
CA ASP A 637 -25.81 4.04 21.74
C ASP A 637 -25.44 3.48 23.12
N ASN A 638 -24.33 2.75 23.14
CA ASN A 638 -23.87 2.04 24.34
C ASN A 638 -23.19 2.98 25.34
N PHE A 639 -22.57 4.07 24.86
CA PHE A 639 -21.70 4.92 25.68
C PHE A 639 -22.15 6.39 25.78
N ARG A 640 -22.69 6.97 24.70
CA ARG A 640 -22.86 8.42 24.59
C ARG A 640 -24.08 8.88 25.36
N LYS A 641 -25.25 8.29 25.10
CA LYS A 641 -26.53 8.53 25.79
C LYS A 641 -26.80 10.02 25.96
N HIS A 642 -26.67 10.77 24.88
CA HIS A 642 -26.73 12.23 24.92
C HIS A 642 -28.04 12.75 25.51
N TYR A 643 -29.16 12.05 25.28
CA TYR A 643 -30.47 12.39 25.84
C TYR A 643 -30.50 12.41 27.38
N GLU A 644 -29.60 11.68 28.06
CA GLU A 644 -29.45 11.67 29.53
C GLU A 644 -28.48 12.76 30.02
N LYS A 645 -27.43 13.05 29.23
CA LYS A 645 -26.30 13.90 29.65
C LYS A 645 -26.45 15.38 29.23
N LEU A 646 -27.17 15.64 28.14
CA LEU A 646 -27.34 16.97 27.54
C LEU A 646 -28.79 17.46 27.71
N THR A 647 -29.35 17.32 28.91
CA THR A 647 -30.76 17.63 29.19
C THR A 647 -31.16 19.06 28.80
N TRP A 648 -30.26 20.02 28.92
CA TRP A 648 -30.50 21.41 28.53
C TRP A 648 -30.73 21.59 27.02
N CYS A 649 -30.22 20.68 26.17
CA CYS A 649 -30.40 20.70 24.72
C CYS A 649 -31.83 20.37 24.30
N GLY A 650 -32.70 19.91 25.21
CA GLY A 650 -34.10 19.59 24.91
C GLY A 650 -34.25 18.49 23.87
N ILE A 651 -33.42 17.43 23.98
CA ILE A 651 -33.44 16.30 23.05
C ILE A 651 -34.77 15.55 23.19
N THR A 652 -35.55 15.48 22.11
CA THR A 652 -36.90 14.89 22.09
C THR A 652 -36.91 13.39 21.88
N LEU A 653 -35.77 12.79 21.52
CA LEU A 653 -35.64 11.37 21.26
C LEU A 653 -35.02 10.66 22.47
N GLN A 654 -35.60 9.54 22.89
CA GLN A 654 -35.04 8.63 23.89
C GLN A 654 -34.28 7.51 23.15
N GLY A 655 -32.96 7.67 23.00
CA GLY A 655 -32.10 6.71 22.29
C GLY A 655 -31.03 7.38 21.40
N PRO A 656 -30.43 6.60 20.46
CA PRO A 656 -29.39 7.08 19.57
C PRO A 656 -29.82 8.32 18.78
N SER A 657 -28.92 9.29 18.70
CA SER A 657 -29.11 10.54 17.94
C SER A 657 -27.74 11.14 17.63
N THR A 658 -27.64 11.88 16.53
CA THR A 658 -26.39 12.47 16.05
C THR A 658 -26.24 13.88 16.60
N ILE A 659 -25.09 14.26 17.17
CA ILE A 659 -24.86 15.63 17.67
C ILE A 659 -24.96 16.64 16.53
N SER A 660 -24.14 16.51 15.50
CA SER A 660 -24.14 17.42 14.35
C SER A 660 -24.18 16.64 13.05
N GLY A 661 -25.08 17.04 12.13
CA GLY A 661 -25.04 16.54 10.76
C GLY A 661 -23.75 16.96 10.05
N ILE A 662 -23.46 18.26 10.09
CA ILE A 662 -22.26 18.88 9.53
C ILE A 662 -21.56 19.70 10.62
N ALA A 663 -20.31 19.36 10.93
CA ALA A 663 -19.44 20.08 11.85
C ALA A 663 -18.14 20.50 11.14
N LEU A 664 -17.94 21.81 10.97
CA LEU A 664 -16.74 22.38 10.37
C LEU A 664 -16.00 23.21 11.42
N GLU A 665 -14.91 22.66 11.95
CA GLU A 665 -14.20 23.18 13.11
C GLU A 665 -12.77 23.58 12.74
N SER A 666 -12.49 24.88 12.76
CA SER A 666 -11.14 25.43 12.58
C SER A 666 -10.74 26.14 13.87
N VAL A 667 -10.10 25.40 14.78
CA VAL A 667 -9.82 25.90 16.14
C VAL A 667 -8.36 25.74 16.58
N ASN A 668 -7.51 25.15 15.73
CA ASN A 668 -6.12 24.81 16.07
C ASN A 668 -5.04 25.59 15.29
N GLY A 669 -5.41 26.73 14.69
CA GLY A 669 -4.51 27.64 13.99
C GLY A 669 -4.31 27.35 12.50
N GLY A 670 -4.94 26.29 11.99
CA GLY A 670 -4.98 25.96 10.57
C GLY A 670 -6.02 26.78 9.81
N VAL A 671 -6.10 26.50 8.50
CA VAL A 671 -7.02 27.17 7.56
C VAL A 671 -8.03 26.15 7.07
N LEU A 672 -9.32 26.41 7.26
CA LEU A 672 -10.41 25.69 6.61
C LEU A 672 -10.90 26.55 5.44
N ASP A 673 -10.68 26.08 4.22
CA ASP A 673 -10.91 26.84 2.98
C ASP A 673 -11.51 25.95 1.89
N ASP A 674 -12.40 26.51 1.07
CA ASP A 674 -12.98 25.85 -0.10
C ASP A 674 -13.67 24.52 0.22
N VAL A 675 -14.69 24.57 1.07
CA VAL A 675 -15.49 23.39 1.46
C VAL A 675 -16.88 23.46 0.82
N ARG A 676 -17.25 22.40 0.10
CA ARG A 676 -18.55 22.28 -0.59
C ARG A 676 -19.32 21.06 -0.10
N ILE A 677 -20.53 21.26 0.40
CA ILE A 677 -21.37 20.16 0.88
C ILE A 677 -22.73 20.29 0.21
N SER A 678 -23.17 19.29 -0.53
CA SER A 678 -24.49 19.35 -1.18
C SER A 678 -25.26 18.04 -1.25
N ASN A 679 -26.57 18.16 -1.47
CA ASN A 679 -27.52 17.04 -1.55
C ASN A 679 -27.41 16.07 -0.35
N ILE A 680 -27.54 16.63 0.86
CA ILE A 680 -27.49 15.84 2.10
C ILE A 680 -28.89 15.71 2.70
N ARG A 681 -29.28 14.48 3.01
CA ARG A 681 -30.50 14.20 3.77
C ARG A 681 -30.11 13.73 5.17
N MET A 682 -30.57 14.43 6.20
CA MET A 682 -30.24 14.09 7.58
C MET A 682 -31.48 13.99 8.47
N LYS A 683 -31.50 13.01 9.37
CA LYS A 683 -32.59 12.77 10.31
C LYS A 683 -32.05 12.43 11.69
N ASP A 684 -32.78 12.87 12.72
CA ASP A 684 -32.50 12.58 14.13
C ASP A 684 -31.17 13.21 14.62
N VAL A 685 -30.82 14.38 14.07
CA VAL A 685 -29.64 15.19 14.47
C VAL A 685 -29.99 16.20 15.56
N HIS A 686 -29.06 16.59 16.44
CA HIS A 686 -29.33 17.65 17.42
C HIS A 686 -29.28 19.01 16.73
N THR A 687 -28.24 19.24 15.92
CA THR A 687 -28.13 20.37 15.00
C THR A 687 -27.76 19.93 13.60
N ALA A 688 -28.21 20.66 12.58
CA ALA A 688 -27.92 20.33 11.19
C ALA A 688 -26.54 20.82 10.78
N ILE A 689 -26.21 22.09 11.07
CA ILE A 689 -24.99 22.76 10.57
C ILE A 689 -24.32 23.51 11.74
N PHE A 690 -23.05 23.19 11.98
CA PHE A 690 -22.21 23.83 12.99
C PHE A 690 -20.86 24.23 12.38
N LEU A 691 -20.64 25.54 12.24
CA LEU A 691 -19.36 26.12 11.84
C LEU A 691 -18.74 26.84 13.04
N ARG A 692 -17.49 26.47 13.38
CA ARG A 692 -16.79 27.04 14.52
C ARG A 692 -15.36 27.43 14.17
N LEU A 693 -15.06 28.72 14.34
CA LEU A 693 -13.69 29.25 14.34
C LEU A 693 -13.28 29.59 15.77
N GLY A 694 -12.05 29.22 16.15
CA GLY A 694 -11.51 29.54 17.46
C GLY A 694 -9.99 29.44 17.54
N LYS A 695 -9.47 29.51 18.78
CA LYS A 695 -8.05 29.36 19.11
C LYS A 695 -7.91 28.58 20.42
N ARG A 696 -7.90 27.25 20.33
CA ARG A 696 -7.66 26.36 21.47
C ARG A 696 -6.26 26.57 22.06
N ASP A 697 -6.13 26.24 23.35
CA ASP A 697 -4.85 26.31 24.05
C ASP A 697 -3.78 25.47 23.34
N GLY A 698 -2.59 26.06 23.16
CA GLY A 698 -1.48 25.46 22.41
C GLY A 698 -1.51 25.70 20.89
N SER A 699 -2.52 26.41 20.36
CA SER A 699 -2.56 26.78 18.94
C SER A 699 -1.63 27.97 18.65
N PRO A 700 -0.80 27.93 17.59
CA PRO A 700 0.23 28.94 17.33
C PRO A 700 -0.36 30.30 16.94
N ARG A 701 -1.57 30.31 16.36
CA ARG A 701 -2.27 31.52 15.88
C ARG A 701 -3.78 31.31 15.93
N MET A 702 -4.53 32.39 15.70
CA MET A 702 -5.98 32.29 15.41
C MET A 702 -6.16 31.48 14.13
N SER A 703 -7.19 30.63 14.10
CA SER A 703 -7.51 29.83 12.92
C SER A 703 -8.23 30.67 11.86
N GLU A 704 -8.27 30.17 10.62
CA GLU A 704 -9.07 30.75 9.54
C GLU A 704 -10.17 29.76 9.12
N LEU A 705 -11.34 30.28 8.76
CA LEU A 705 -12.47 29.53 8.22
C LEU A 705 -13.15 30.41 7.16
N LYS A 706 -13.06 30.00 5.89
CA LYS A 706 -13.60 30.77 4.77
C LYS A 706 -14.03 29.92 3.58
N ASN A 707 -14.79 30.53 2.67
CA ASN A 707 -15.18 29.95 1.38
C ASN A 707 -15.92 28.60 1.56
N VAL A 708 -17.03 28.64 2.29
CA VAL A 708 -17.88 27.46 2.53
C VAL A 708 -19.18 27.57 1.75
N VAL A 709 -19.54 26.53 1.01
CA VAL A 709 -20.83 26.42 0.32
C VAL A 709 -21.56 25.18 0.83
N ILE A 710 -22.74 25.35 1.39
CA ILE A 710 -23.62 24.25 1.81
C ILE A 710 -24.93 24.39 1.06
N SER A 711 -25.30 23.41 0.23
CA SER A 711 -26.52 23.48 -0.57
C SER A 711 -27.39 22.23 -0.55
N ASP A 712 -28.68 22.38 -0.85
CA ASP A 712 -29.60 21.27 -1.10
C ASP A 712 -29.68 20.30 0.09
N ILE A 713 -29.92 20.86 1.28
CA ILE A 713 -29.96 20.12 2.55
C ILE A 713 -31.39 19.94 3.01
N LYS A 714 -31.76 18.71 3.40
CA LYS A 714 -33.00 18.43 4.12
C LYS A 714 -32.70 17.78 5.45
N ALA A 715 -33.06 18.45 6.54
CA ALA A 715 -32.73 18.04 7.91
C ALA A 715 -33.95 17.89 8.80
N THR A 716 -33.95 16.88 9.68
CA THR A 716 -34.88 16.76 10.81
C THR A 716 -34.09 16.72 12.11
N CYS A 717 -34.21 17.78 12.91
CA CYS A 717 -33.57 17.91 14.20
C CYS A 717 -34.45 17.36 15.32
N VAL A 718 -33.83 16.85 16.37
CA VAL A 718 -34.47 16.32 17.59
C VAL A 718 -34.07 17.09 18.84
N SER A 719 -33.46 18.26 18.70
CA SER A 719 -33.07 19.11 19.84
C SER A 719 -33.40 20.58 19.57
N LYS A 720 -33.34 21.41 20.60
CA LYS A 720 -33.46 22.87 20.47
C LYS A 720 -32.13 23.57 20.13
N VAL A 721 -31.03 22.84 19.93
CA VAL A 721 -29.73 23.40 19.52
C VAL A 721 -29.85 23.94 18.09
N ALA A 722 -29.54 25.23 17.91
CA ALA A 722 -29.64 25.90 16.62
C ALA A 722 -28.51 25.47 15.67
N SER A 723 -28.73 25.66 14.37
CA SER A 723 -27.59 25.71 13.44
C SER A 723 -26.79 26.99 13.68
N SER A 724 -25.50 26.98 13.43
CA SER A 724 -24.68 28.15 13.77
C SER A 724 -23.41 28.32 12.94
N ILE A 725 -23.01 29.58 12.79
CA ILE A 725 -21.78 30.04 12.15
C ILE A 725 -21.12 31.00 13.14
N VAL A 726 -20.18 30.50 13.93
CA VAL A 726 -19.71 31.19 15.13
C VAL A 726 -18.19 31.35 15.12
N GLY A 727 -17.73 32.56 14.80
CA GLY A 727 -16.36 33.00 15.03
C GLY A 727 -16.11 33.42 16.47
N VAL A 728 -15.04 34.18 16.68
CA VAL A 728 -14.64 34.75 17.98
C VAL A 728 -14.10 36.17 17.76
N PRO A 729 -14.01 37.02 18.81
CA PRO A 729 -13.33 38.30 18.71
C PRO A 729 -11.91 38.13 18.13
N GLY A 730 -11.64 38.81 17.02
CA GLY A 730 -10.37 38.70 16.28
C GLY A 730 -10.24 37.47 15.36
N GLY A 731 -11.26 36.62 15.29
CA GLY A 731 -11.35 35.45 14.42
C GLY A 731 -12.67 35.43 13.67
N ILE A 732 -12.69 36.05 12.49
CA ILE A 732 -13.89 36.23 11.66
C ILE A 732 -14.03 35.07 10.67
N ILE A 733 -15.23 34.47 10.61
CA ILE A 733 -15.59 33.52 9.55
C ILE A 733 -15.99 34.30 8.31
N ASP A 734 -15.45 33.99 7.13
CA ASP A 734 -15.71 34.79 5.91
C ASP A 734 -16.26 33.97 4.74
N ASN A 735 -17.13 34.58 3.93
CA ASN A 735 -17.68 34.01 2.70
C ASN A 735 -18.30 32.61 2.88
N VAL A 736 -19.45 32.58 3.56
CA VAL A 736 -20.26 31.37 3.73
C VAL A 736 -21.56 31.51 2.95
N PHE A 737 -21.88 30.53 2.12
CA PHE A 737 -23.12 30.50 1.34
C PHE A 737 -23.95 29.25 1.63
N ILE A 738 -25.14 29.46 2.20
CA ILE A 738 -26.11 28.41 2.51
C ILE A 738 -27.29 28.52 1.54
N LYS A 739 -27.56 27.48 0.75
CA LYS A 739 -28.55 27.53 -0.33
C LYS A 739 -29.50 26.34 -0.34
N ASN A 740 -30.79 26.54 -0.60
CA ASN A 740 -31.77 25.45 -0.73
C ASN A 740 -31.78 24.51 0.49
N VAL A 741 -32.05 25.05 1.68
CA VAL A 741 -32.01 24.29 2.93
C VAL A 741 -33.38 24.27 3.60
N GLU A 742 -33.87 23.08 3.95
CA GLU A 742 -35.10 22.88 4.73
C GLU A 742 -34.75 22.15 6.04
N ILE A 743 -35.01 22.77 7.19
CA ILE A 743 -34.75 22.18 8.51
C ILE A 743 -36.06 22.07 9.29
N THR A 744 -36.44 20.85 9.67
CA THR A 744 -37.53 20.61 10.62
C THR A 744 -36.98 20.55 12.03
N LEU A 745 -37.55 21.31 12.97
CA LEU A 745 -37.09 21.47 14.34
C LEU A 745 -38.24 21.17 15.34
N PRO A 746 -37.93 20.68 16.54
CA PRO A 746 -38.95 20.40 17.55
C PRO A 746 -39.59 21.68 18.12
N GLY A 747 -38.87 22.81 18.12
CA GLY A 747 -39.25 24.02 18.84
C GLY A 747 -38.93 23.91 20.33
N GLY A 748 -39.71 24.60 21.17
CA GLY A 748 -39.59 24.54 22.64
C GLY A 748 -38.61 25.53 23.26
N GLY A 749 -37.96 26.40 22.47
CA GLY A 749 -37.18 27.51 23.00
C GLY A 749 -38.03 28.54 23.75
N THR A 750 -37.48 29.04 24.85
CA THR A 750 -38.16 30.00 25.75
C THR A 750 -37.72 31.44 25.49
N ILE A 751 -38.43 32.41 26.10
CA ILE A 751 -38.01 33.82 26.08
C ILE A 751 -36.62 33.99 26.72
N ASN A 752 -36.32 33.23 27.77
CA ASN A 752 -34.99 33.25 28.39
C ASN A 752 -33.92 32.73 27.42
N ASP A 753 -34.22 31.66 26.68
CA ASP A 753 -33.32 31.16 25.64
C ASP A 753 -33.08 32.24 24.56
N ALA A 754 -34.11 32.97 24.16
CA ALA A 754 -34.02 34.05 23.17
C ALA A 754 -33.16 35.25 23.62
N ASN A 755 -32.94 35.39 24.93
CA ASN A 755 -32.13 36.43 25.57
C ASN A 755 -30.84 35.87 26.19
N ALA A 756 -30.50 34.61 25.89
CA ALA A 756 -29.33 33.97 26.46
C ALA A 756 -28.06 34.74 26.08
N ASN A 757 -27.22 35.02 27.07
CA ASN A 757 -25.89 35.55 26.84
C ASN A 757 -24.95 34.39 26.46
N VAL A 758 -24.50 34.36 25.21
CA VAL A 758 -23.68 33.26 24.68
C VAL A 758 -22.19 33.56 24.92
N PRO A 759 -21.47 32.75 25.73
CA PRO A 759 -20.06 33.00 25.99
C PRO A 759 -19.19 32.86 24.73
N GLU A 760 -18.03 33.51 24.71
CA GLU A 760 -17.13 33.45 23.54
C GLU A 760 -16.44 32.11 23.36
N MET A 761 -16.06 31.46 24.47
CA MET A 761 -15.41 30.14 24.50
C MET A 761 -14.26 30.00 23.49
N ILE A 762 -13.37 30.99 23.45
CA ILE A 762 -12.31 31.12 22.41
C ILE A 762 -11.40 29.88 22.36
N ASN A 763 -11.03 29.36 23.52
CA ASN A 763 -10.14 28.21 23.68
C ASN A 763 -10.87 26.89 24.01
N GLY A 764 -12.20 26.89 24.02
CA GLY A 764 -13.02 25.73 24.34
C GLY A 764 -12.96 24.62 23.28
N TYR A 765 -13.31 23.39 23.67
CA TYR A 765 -13.50 22.29 22.73
C TYR A 765 -14.75 22.56 21.88
N PRO A 766 -14.66 22.59 20.53
CA PRO A 766 -15.76 22.93 19.67
C PRO A 766 -16.70 21.74 19.52
N GLU A 767 -17.87 21.84 20.12
CA GLU A 767 -19.00 20.97 19.87
C GLU A 767 -20.24 21.86 19.85
N SER A 768 -21.28 21.50 19.12
CA SER A 768 -22.46 22.37 18.98
C SER A 768 -23.19 22.64 20.31
N ASN A 769 -22.91 21.83 21.33
CA ASN A 769 -23.40 21.96 22.71
C ASN A 769 -22.42 22.70 23.66
N MET A 770 -21.30 23.26 23.17
CA MET A 770 -20.21 23.77 24.02
C MET A 770 -20.60 24.97 24.90
N PHE A 771 -21.62 25.74 24.51
CA PHE A 771 -21.97 27.00 25.18
C PHE A 771 -22.71 26.81 26.52
N SER A 772 -23.12 25.56 26.83
CA SER A 772 -23.89 25.22 28.04
C SER A 772 -25.18 26.05 28.22
N THR A 773 -25.64 26.68 27.14
CA THR A 773 -26.84 27.49 27.06
C THR A 773 -27.39 27.39 25.64
N PRO A 774 -28.72 27.39 25.45
CA PRO A 774 -29.31 27.47 24.12
C PRO A 774 -28.85 28.72 23.38
N LEU A 775 -28.55 28.54 22.09
CA LEU A 775 -28.34 29.68 21.21
C LEU A 775 -29.66 30.47 21.06
N PRO A 776 -29.59 31.80 20.97
CA PRO A 776 -30.77 32.66 21.06
C PRO A 776 -31.65 32.65 19.82
N ALA A 777 -31.36 31.81 18.82
CA ALA A 777 -32.17 31.52 17.64
C ALA A 777 -32.61 30.05 17.64
N TYR A 778 -33.70 29.70 16.93
CA TYR A 778 -34.02 28.30 16.63
C TYR A 778 -33.46 27.84 15.28
N GLY A 779 -33.26 28.75 14.33
CA GLY A 779 -32.75 28.46 12.98
C GLY A 779 -31.23 28.60 12.92
N PHE A 780 -30.74 29.80 12.60
CA PHE A 780 -29.31 30.13 12.58
C PHE A 780 -28.93 31.20 13.61
N TYR A 781 -27.89 30.91 14.37
CA TYR A 781 -27.13 31.90 15.13
C TYR A 781 -25.80 32.16 14.42
N VAL A 782 -25.60 33.39 13.94
CA VAL A 782 -24.40 33.81 13.23
C VAL A 782 -23.69 34.87 14.06
N ARG A 783 -22.42 34.63 14.39
CA ARG A 783 -21.62 35.56 15.19
C ARG A 783 -20.18 35.68 14.67
N HIS A 784 -19.63 36.90 14.68
CA HIS A 784 -18.25 37.19 14.24
C HIS A 784 -17.98 36.66 12.83
N ALA A 785 -18.75 37.15 11.87
CA ALA A 785 -18.72 36.64 10.50
C ALA A 785 -18.88 37.74 9.45
N ASN A 786 -18.29 37.53 8.28
CA ASN A 786 -18.40 38.39 7.13
C ASN A 786 -18.97 37.63 5.93
N ASN A 787 -19.72 38.34 5.09
CA ASN A 787 -20.21 37.85 3.80
C ASN A 787 -20.99 36.52 3.91
N VAL A 788 -21.89 36.43 4.87
CA VAL A 788 -22.74 35.23 5.07
C VAL A 788 -24.04 35.37 4.29
N LYS A 789 -24.28 34.45 3.36
CA LYS A 789 -25.42 34.47 2.46
C LYS A 789 -26.32 33.26 2.69
N PHE A 790 -27.62 33.50 2.73
CA PHE A 790 -28.68 32.49 2.76
C PHE A 790 -29.58 32.67 1.54
N GLU A 791 -29.78 31.63 0.73
CA GLU A 791 -30.72 31.62 -0.39
C GLU A 791 -31.68 30.44 -0.24
N ASN A 792 -32.99 30.70 -0.20
CA ASN A 792 -33.99 29.64 -0.11
C ASN A 792 -33.77 28.68 1.07
N VAL A 793 -33.67 29.28 2.27
CA VAL A 793 -33.54 28.57 3.54
C VAL A 793 -34.84 28.70 4.31
N SER A 794 -35.38 27.57 4.80
CA SER A 794 -36.67 27.51 5.48
C SER A 794 -36.63 26.59 6.70
N PHE A 795 -37.45 26.92 7.70
CA PHE A 795 -37.58 26.17 8.94
C PHE A 795 -39.02 25.72 9.12
N LYS A 796 -39.20 24.47 9.53
CA LYS A 796 -40.50 23.93 9.94
C LYS A 796 -40.44 23.61 11.43
N LEU A 797 -41.28 24.28 12.22
CA LEU A 797 -41.39 24.02 13.65
C LEU A 797 -42.52 23.01 13.92
N ASN A 798 -42.23 21.97 14.72
CA ASN A 798 -43.25 21.02 15.20
C ASN A 798 -44.00 21.56 16.44
N GLY A 799 -43.36 22.43 17.21
CA GLY A 799 -43.93 23.10 18.38
C GLY A 799 -43.59 24.59 18.38
N THR A 800 -44.18 25.34 19.30
CA THR A 800 -43.87 26.78 19.45
C THR A 800 -42.42 26.98 19.91
N ASP A 801 -41.74 27.99 19.36
CA ASP A 801 -40.43 28.43 19.83
C ASP A 801 -40.45 29.97 19.96
N ALA A 802 -40.06 30.48 21.13
CA ALA A 802 -40.04 31.93 21.39
C ALA A 802 -38.80 32.61 20.81
N ARG A 803 -37.80 31.85 20.36
CA ARG A 803 -36.63 32.37 19.68
C ARG A 803 -36.97 32.77 18.23
N PRO A 804 -36.24 33.69 17.61
CA PRO A 804 -36.28 33.96 16.17
C PRO A 804 -35.68 32.82 15.33
N ASP A 805 -35.94 32.88 14.03
CA ASP A 805 -35.25 32.06 13.01
C ASP A 805 -33.77 32.43 12.88
N TYR A 806 -33.44 33.73 12.79
CA TYR A 806 -32.08 34.22 12.61
C TYR A 806 -31.67 35.21 13.71
N ILE A 807 -30.40 35.11 14.12
CA ILE A 807 -29.68 36.16 14.85
C ILE A 807 -28.32 36.37 14.20
N PHE A 808 -27.98 37.65 14.03
CA PHE A 808 -26.68 38.12 13.57
C PHE A 808 -26.08 39.00 14.67
N ASP A 809 -24.90 38.63 15.16
CA ASP A 809 -24.17 39.32 16.21
C ASP A 809 -22.74 39.58 15.74
N ASP A 810 -22.32 40.85 15.62
CA ASP A 810 -21.04 41.21 14.98
C ASP A 810 -20.86 40.55 13.59
N VAL A 811 -21.79 40.84 12.68
CA VAL A 811 -21.79 40.31 11.31
C VAL A 811 -21.82 41.45 10.31
N THR A 812 -21.04 41.33 9.22
CA THR A 812 -21.06 42.28 8.11
C THR A 812 -21.31 41.60 6.77
N GLY A 813 -22.02 42.26 5.85
CA GLY A 813 -22.26 41.72 4.51
C GLY A 813 -23.22 40.53 4.48
N GLU A 814 -24.13 40.43 5.45
CA GLU A 814 -25.15 39.40 5.51
C GLU A 814 -26.25 39.61 4.46
N GLU A 815 -26.68 38.51 3.83
CA GLU A 815 -27.72 38.54 2.81
C GLU A 815 -28.67 37.34 2.97
N ILE A 816 -29.98 37.59 3.01
CA ILE A 816 -31.01 36.55 3.00
C ILE A 816 -31.90 36.75 1.78
N THR A 817 -31.99 35.78 0.87
CA THR A 817 -32.79 35.79 -0.37
C THR A 817 -33.60 34.50 -0.54
N GLY A 818 -34.57 34.49 -1.44
CA GLY A 818 -35.35 33.29 -1.76
C GLY A 818 -36.22 32.71 -0.63
N LEU A 819 -36.58 33.50 0.39
CA LEU A 819 -37.48 33.05 1.47
C LEU A 819 -38.76 32.45 0.87
N SER A 820 -39.09 31.21 1.28
CA SER A 820 -40.35 30.56 0.93
C SER A 820 -41.53 31.46 1.35
N PRO A 821 -42.62 31.54 0.56
CA PRO A 821 -43.57 32.64 0.63
C PRO A 821 -44.41 32.54 1.90
N VAL A 822 -44.02 33.30 2.92
CA VAL A 822 -45.04 34.00 3.72
C VAL A 822 -45.20 35.45 3.24
N VAL A 823 -44.31 35.94 2.36
CA VAL A 823 -44.61 37.14 1.55
C VAL A 823 -43.93 37.01 0.18
N ASP A 824 -44.73 36.88 -0.87
CA ASP A 824 -44.27 36.88 -2.26
C ASP A 824 -43.86 38.32 -2.68
N GLY A 825 -42.66 38.47 -3.25
CA GLY A 825 -42.09 39.75 -3.71
C GLY A 825 -41.57 40.66 -2.60
N LYS A 826 -40.24 40.79 -2.46
CA LYS A 826 -39.60 41.72 -1.51
C LYS A 826 -39.99 43.17 -1.80
N ASP A 827 -40.96 43.65 -1.05
CA ASP A 827 -41.51 45.00 -1.11
C ASP A 827 -40.84 45.94 -0.09
N PHE A 828 -39.73 45.56 0.55
CA PHE A 828 -38.99 46.42 1.50
C PHE A 828 -37.55 45.94 1.81
N ARG A 829 -36.66 46.87 2.18
CA ARG A 829 -35.31 46.64 2.74
C ARG A 829 -35.27 47.12 4.19
N ILE A 830 -34.66 46.35 5.10
CA ILE A 830 -34.50 46.74 6.51
C ILE A 830 -33.00 46.86 6.81
N THR A 831 -32.59 47.95 7.43
CA THR A 831 -31.21 48.25 7.83
C THR A 831 -31.22 48.84 9.24
N LEU A 832 -30.27 48.46 10.10
CA LEU A 832 -30.11 49.05 11.43
C LEU A 832 -28.88 49.95 11.40
N GLU A 833 -29.05 51.25 11.65
CA GLU A 833 -27.97 52.23 11.68
C GLU A 833 -28.13 53.11 12.92
N GLU A 834 -27.08 53.22 13.74
CA GLU A 834 -27.04 54.10 14.93
C GLU A 834 -28.26 53.97 15.87
N GLY A 835 -28.69 52.73 16.14
CA GLY A 835 -29.83 52.45 17.02
C GLY A 835 -31.21 52.78 16.42
N SER A 836 -31.26 53.05 15.12
CA SER A 836 -32.50 53.31 14.37
C SER A 836 -32.71 52.29 13.25
N LEU A 837 -33.91 51.73 13.21
CA LEU A 837 -34.34 50.80 12.19
C LEU A 837 -34.83 51.57 10.96
N LYS A 838 -34.12 51.43 9.84
CA LYS A 838 -34.48 51.99 8.54
C LYS A 838 -35.19 50.92 7.70
N ILE A 839 -36.46 51.12 7.42
CA ILE A 839 -37.28 50.25 6.58
C ILE A 839 -37.64 51.02 5.30
N GLN A 840 -37.09 50.60 4.18
CA GLN A 840 -37.35 51.19 2.88
C GLN A 840 -38.32 50.31 2.09
N PRO A 841 -39.62 50.63 2.03
CA PRO A 841 -40.55 49.96 1.13
C PRO A 841 -40.19 50.17 -0.35
N LYS A 842 -40.53 49.19 -1.19
CA LYS A 842 -40.51 49.27 -2.65
C LYS A 842 -41.68 50.13 -3.09
N ALA A 843 -41.48 50.95 -4.13
CA ALA A 843 -42.46 51.94 -4.56
C ALA A 843 -43.85 51.31 -4.80
N GLY A 844 -44.87 51.84 -4.10
CA GLY A 844 -46.28 51.45 -4.26
C GLY A 844 -46.81 50.41 -3.25
N SER A 845 -46.00 49.92 -2.33
CA SER A 845 -46.41 48.89 -1.35
C SER A 845 -46.92 49.48 -0.03
N PHE A 846 -48.03 48.94 0.50
CA PHE A 846 -48.55 49.29 1.82
C PHE A 846 -47.90 48.40 2.89
N ILE A 847 -47.26 49.00 3.89
CA ILE A 847 -46.66 48.27 5.01
C ILE A 847 -47.08 48.85 6.36
N ASN A 848 -47.38 47.96 7.30
CA ASN A 848 -47.65 48.28 8.70
C ASN A 848 -46.60 47.56 9.57
N ILE A 849 -45.83 48.32 10.32
CA ILE A 849 -44.69 47.85 11.09
C ILE A 849 -45.05 47.94 12.56
N ASP A 850 -44.92 46.84 13.29
CA ASP A 850 -44.91 46.81 14.74
C ASP A 850 -43.53 46.40 15.21
N VAL A 851 -42.86 47.26 15.97
CA VAL A 851 -41.70 46.89 16.78
C VAL A 851 -42.25 46.40 18.11
N ILE A 852 -42.12 45.11 18.33
CA ILE A 852 -42.60 44.41 19.50
C ILE A 852 -41.38 44.08 20.33
N ASP A 853 -41.33 44.41 21.61
CA ASP A 853 -40.27 43.87 22.46
C ASP A 853 -40.44 42.35 22.61
N ILE A 854 -39.39 41.70 23.11
CA ILE A 854 -39.38 40.27 23.44
C ILE A 854 -40.45 39.81 24.42
N SER A 855 -41.08 40.71 25.18
CA SER A 855 -42.20 40.37 26.07
C SER A 855 -43.53 40.26 25.31
N GLY A 856 -43.54 40.55 24.00
CA GLY A 856 -44.73 40.59 23.18
C GLY A 856 -45.45 41.93 23.22
N LYS A 857 -44.91 42.94 23.91
CA LYS A 857 -45.48 44.28 23.96
C LYS A 857 -45.03 45.07 22.74
N THR A 858 -45.99 45.63 22.01
CA THR A 858 -45.67 46.58 20.92
C THR A 858 -45.10 47.86 21.54
N VAL A 859 -43.83 48.14 21.26
CA VAL A 859 -43.09 49.30 21.77
C VAL A 859 -43.07 50.46 20.78
N CYS A 860 -43.24 50.19 19.49
CA CYS A 860 -43.42 51.20 18.45
C CYS A 860 -44.24 50.63 17.30
N SER A 861 -45.04 51.44 16.62
CA SER A 861 -45.69 51.08 15.35
C SER A 861 -45.54 52.20 14.33
N ALA A 862 -45.37 51.85 13.05
CA ALA A 862 -45.31 52.78 11.93
C ALA A 862 -46.13 52.25 10.75
N ILE A 863 -46.83 53.14 10.04
CA ILE A 863 -47.66 52.80 8.88
C ILE A 863 -47.23 53.69 7.72
N ASP A 864 -47.01 53.11 6.54
CA ASP A 864 -46.78 53.87 5.30
C ASP A 864 -47.89 53.58 4.27
N GLY A 865 -48.48 54.66 3.75
CA GLY A 865 -49.62 54.65 2.84
C GLY A 865 -49.20 54.70 1.37
N LYS A 866 -50.07 54.24 0.47
CA LYS A 866 -49.84 54.01 -0.98
C LYS A 866 -49.27 55.17 -1.84
N ASN A 867 -48.93 56.34 -1.27
CA ASN A 867 -48.52 57.54 -2.02
C ASN A 867 -47.10 58.07 -1.71
N ALA A 868 -46.26 57.36 -0.94
CA ALA A 868 -44.88 57.78 -0.70
C ALA A 868 -43.91 57.16 -1.73
N ILE A 869 -43.44 57.98 -2.67
CA ILE A 869 -42.33 57.63 -3.57
C ILE A 869 -41.04 57.82 -2.76
N ASN A 870 -40.33 56.73 -2.44
CA ASN A 870 -38.96 56.69 -1.87
C ASN A 870 -38.75 57.07 -0.39
N GLY A 871 -39.76 57.04 0.48
CA GLY A 871 -39.56 57.30 1.92
C GLY A 871 -38.88 56.13 2.65
N ILE A 872 -37.73 56.36 3.29
CA ILE A 872 -37.16 55.42 4.28
C ILE A 872 -37.89 55.67 5.60
N ILE A 873 -38.60 54.65 6.12
CA ILE A 873 -39.22 54.69 7.45
C ILE A 873 -38.13 54.48 8.49
N THR A 874 -37.85 55.49 9.31
CA THR A 874 -36.87 55.39 10.39
C THR A 874 -37.60 55.22 11.72
N ILE A 875 -37.32 54.13 12.44
CA ILE A 875 -37.86 53.85 13.77
C ILE A 875 -36.70 53.82 14.77
N SER A 876 -36.64 54.81 15.66
CA SER A 876 -35.68 54.79 16.77
C SER A 876 -36.08 53.72 17.79
N LEU A 877 -35.16 52.82 18.12
CA LEU A 877 -35.42 51.75 19.07
C LEU A 877 -35.26 52.27 20.51
N PRO A 878 -36.20 51.97 21.42
CA PRO A 878 -36.35 52.70 22.68
C PRO A 878 -35.23 52.49 23.71
N GLU A 879 -34.34 51.50 23.55
CA GLU A 879 -33.14 51.26 24.38
C GLU A 879 -32.36 50.05 23.81
N ARG A 880 -31.21 49.67 24.42
CA ARG A 880 -30.54 48.39 24.13
C ARG A 880 -31.50 47.24 24.40
N GLY A 881 -31.70 46.36 23.45
CA GLY A 881 -32.66 45.28 23.61
C GLY A 881 -33.00 44.55 22.33
N ILE A 882 -33.80 43.51 22.49
CA ILE A 882 -34.28 42.69 21.39
C ILE A 882 -35.71 43.12 21.06
N PHE A 883 -35.93 43.36 19.78
CA PHE A 883 -37.23 43.73 19.24
C PHE A 883 -37.59 42.79 18.09
N LEU A 884 -38.84 42.37 18.00
CA LEU A 884 -39.45 41.71 16.86
C LEU A 884 -40.13 42.79 16.00
N VAL A 885 -39.58 43.04 14.82
CA VAL A 885 -40.14 43.93 13.81
C VAL A 885 -41.10 43.12 12.95
N SER A 886 -42.39 43.24 13.27
CA SER A 886 -43.50 42.64 12.54
C SER A 886 -43.98 43.58 11.44
N ILE A 887 -43.67 43.27 10.18
CA ILE A 887 -44.13 44.00 9.00
C ILE A 887 -45.31 43.27 8.36
N ARG A 888 -46.50 43.85 8.45
CA ARG A 888 -47.71 43.41 7.79
C ARG A 888 -47.87 44.13 6.45
N THR A 889 -48.07 43.35 5.40
CA THR A 889 -48.37 43.81 4.05
C THR A 889 -49.75 43.30 3.64
N ASP A 890 -50.28 43.74 2.50
CA ASP A 890 -51.48 43.17 1.88
C ASP A 890 -51.31 41.70 1.45
N LYS A 891 -50.07 41.22 1.35
CA LYS A 891 -49.71 39.85 0.93
C LYS A 891 -49.34 38.91 2.08
N GLY A 892 -49.24 39.40 3.31
CA GLY A 892 -48.85 38.58 4.46
C GLY A 892 -48.09 39.34 5.54
N ARG A 893 -47.68 38.61 6.59
CA ARG A 893 -46.95 39.14 7.75
C ARG A 893 -45.53 38.58 7.77
N PHE A 894 -44.56 39.48 7.82
CA PHE A 894 -43.14 39.21 8.03
C PHE A 894 -42.76 39.60 9.46
N VAL A 895 -41.94 38.83 10.16
CA VAL A 895 -41.43 39.19 11.49
C VAL A 895 -39.92 38.99 11.51
N ARG A 896 -39.15 40.03 11.86
CA ARG A 896 -37.69 39.97 11.94
C ARG A 896 -37.23 40.47 13.30
N LYS A 897 -36.41 39.69 14.00
CA LYS A 897 -35.77 40.16 15.22
C LYS A 897 -34.65 41.16 14.88
N VAL A 898 -34.62 42.27 15.59
CA VAL A 898 -33.63 43.33 15.52
C VAL A 898 -33.07 43.52 16.92
N ILE A 899 -31.75 43.53 17.03
CA ILE A 899 -31.05 43.74 18.29
C ILE A 899 -30.49 45.16 18.25
N ASN A 900 -30.97 46.03 19.14
CA ASN A 900 -30.36 47.33 19.39
C ASN A 900 -29.25 47.13 20.42
N LEU A 901 -27.99 47.27 20.00
CA LEU A 901 -26.81 46.91 20.80
C LEU A 901 -26.28 48.01 21.71
#